data_AF-A0A0P6XCD9-F1
#
_entry.id   AF-A0A0P6XCD9-F1
#
_cell.length_a   1.000
_cell.length_b   1.000
_cell.length_c   1.000
_cell.angle_alpha   90.00
_cell.angle_beta   90.00
_cell.angle_gamma   90.00
#
_symmetry.space_group_name_H-M   'P 1'
#
loop_
_entity.id
_entity.type
_entity.pdbx_description
1 polymer ?
#
loop_
_entity_poly.entity_id
_entity_poly.type
_entity_poly.pdbx_seq_one_letter_code
_entity_poly.pdbx_strand_id
1 'polypeptide(L)'
;MHSFWRSKTRVTLLFLVLLGALVFLPLVSQLGYYHDDWHVAWAGYTRGPQQIFDQHLTDRPFMGLIYAGTYMLLGDSPQAWQLYSVAMKIGGALIFYWLGCLIWPRKPHLSGIAAALFLVFPGFLQLPTASAYSNHMVGLNMGLLSLALSLQLTRVDPRRKGLRVLLTLAAMAAALVCYLIMEWMIGLEFARGALLLAFGQGEAQGWRERAKTALLRWLPNLLAFGAFLVWRIFIFESARSVIDVGALGQSYLAQPGAMIPRLLAETLQDFFEALVLSWAVPLYNTTHSVEPGQFFLSLAFGLVAGGLMLVYLRRMQIHQPDSAFFPQTQRQEMRVVLVVGLAWVLFTIAPVVAANRSVEFENTFDRYTLAAAPGVVLALVAAVSLVMDSRANRLLFVALAAVSAMTHYNNAVYFQQFWEAQRQVWWQLAWRAPDFQDHSVLTALLPKDYRLAESYEIWGPANIIYRPEGGELKLTGEVLNQETLQPMLSAFSFGRTFRRIPMTLDFSNLVVMSLPGEGACLHVFDGSYPEVSDREDAWIRAVASRSRVDLIRTEASANLPPVEIFGPEPAHNWCYYYQKASLARQQENWEEAVRLGDEARAKGLRPVDLVEWMPFYFAYSKLGRYDDANQISAELRLNQNLIESLCAEYTRRDPPDGYSVRNLCEPNE
;
A
#
# COMPACT_ATOMS: atom_id res chain seq x y z
N MET A 1 19.85 -5.90 35.30
CA MET A 1 18.61 -6.45 34.69
C MET A 1 17.43 -6.59 35.66
N HIS A 2 17.60 -7.02 36.92
CA HIS A 2 16.48 -7.21 37.86
C HIS A 2 15.60 -5.97 38.18
N SER A 3 16.12 -4.73 38.11
CA SER A 3 15.31 -3.52 38.37
C SER A 3 14.45 -3.08 37.18
N PHE A 4 14.84 -3.45 35.95
CA PHE A 4 14.08 -3.11 34.73
C PHE A 4 12.70 -3.76 34.74
N TRP A 5 12.64 -5.03 35.17
CA TRP A 5 11.44 -5.86 35.23
C TRP A 5 10.43 -5.48 36.34
N ARG A 6 10.77 -4.54 37.23
CA ARG A 6 9.83 -4.07 38.27
C ARG A 6 8.86 -3.00 37.78
N SER A 7 9.19 -2.28 36.69
CA SER A 7 8.32 -1.24 36.14
C SER A 7 7.36 -1.81 35.10
N LYS A 8 6.07 -1.87 35.43
CA LYS A 8 5.00 -2.29 34.51
C LYS A 8 5.04 -1.49 33.20
N THR A 9 5.31 -0.19 33.28
CA THR A 9 5.44 0.68 32.10
C THR A 9 6.58 0.23 31.18
N ARG A 10 7.78 -0.04 31.73
CA ARG A 10 8.92 -0.49 30.90
C ARG A 10 8.65 -1.84 30.23
N VAL A 11 7.98 -2.76 30.94
CA VAL A 11 7.56 -4.05 30.39
C VAL A 11 6.59 -3.84 29.23
N THR A 12 5.59 -2.98 29.37
CA THR A 12 4.64 -2.67 28.27
C THR A 12 5.34 -2.03 27.07
N LEU A 13 6.23 -1.05 27.29
CA LEU A 13 6.96 -0.40 26.20
C LEU A 13 7.81 -1.41 25.43
N LEU A 14 8.56 -2.27 26.13
CA LEU A 14 9.34 -3.33 25.50
C LEU A 14 8.45 -4.31 24.75
N PHE A 15 7.33 -4.72 25.33
CA PHE A 15 6.36 -5.61 24.68
C PHE A 15 5.82 -5.03 23.37
N LEU A 16 5.43 -3.74 23.35
CA LEU A 16 4.93 -3.10 22.14
C LEU A 16 5.99 -3.03 21.04
N VAL A 17 7.24 -2.69 21.41
CA VAL A 17 8.36 -2.68 20.44
C VAL A 17 8.62 -4.08 19.90
N LEU A 18 8.65 -5.10 20.77
CA LEU A 18 8.88 -6.49 20.35
C LEU A 18 7.74 -7.03 19.47
N LEU A 19 6.49 -6.70 19.80
CA LEU A 19 5.34 -7.11 18.98
C LEU A 19 5.36 -6.42 17.61
N GLY A 20 5.63 -5.12 17.56
CA GLY A 20 5.76 -4.39 16.29
C GLY A 20 6.92 -4.89 15.45
N ALA A 21 8.08 -5.13 16.08
CA ALA A 21 9.25 -5.70 15.42
C ALA A 21 8.96 -7.10 14.87
N LEU A 22 8.32 -7.95 15.68
CA LEU A 22 7.89 -9.29 15.26
C LEU A 22 7.03 -9.19 14.02
N VAL A 23 5.97 -8.37 14.04
CA VAL A 23 4.96 -8.36 12.97
C VAL A 23 5.44 -7.68 11.68
N PHE A 24 6.18 -6.58 11.76
CA PHE A 24 6.43 -5.72 10.60
C PHE A 24 7.86 -5.76 10.05
N LEU A 25 8.86 -6.23 10.81
CA LEU A 25 10.26 -6.27 10.33
C LEU A 25 10.68 -7.51 9.53
N PRO A 26 10.10 -8.72 9.65
CA PRO A 26 10.67 -9.92 9.02
C PRO A 26 10.87 -9.84 7.52
N LEU A 27 9.97 -9.15 6.80
CA LEU A 27 10.01 -9.00 5.35
C LEU A 27 10.37 -7.57 4.90
N VAL A 28 10.69 -6.66 5.84
CA VAL A 28 10.83 -5.22 5.54
C VAL A 28 11.87 -4.90 4.47
N SER A 29 12.95 -5.69 4.40
CA SER A 29 14.03 -5.52 3.41
C SER A 29 13.66 -6.04 2.02
N GLN A 30 12.54 -6.76 1.90
CA GLN A 30 12.04 -7.36 0.67
C GLN A 30 10.80 -6.60 0.14
N LEU A 31 10.45 -5.48 0.77
CA LEU A 31 9.38 -4.60 0.32
C LEU A 31 9.97 -3.41 -0.46
N GLY A 32 9.23 -2.91 -1.45
CA GLY A 32 9.63 -1.77 -2.26
C GLY A 32 8.61 -0.64 -2.31
N TYR A 33 8.47 -0.05 -3.49
CA TYR A 33 7.47 0.98 -3.79
C TYR A 33 6.25 0.37 -4.48
N TYR A 34 5.08 0.86 -4.10
CA TYR A 34 3.79 0.40 -4.62
C TYR A 34 2.87 1.59 -4.86
N HIS A 35 1.99 1.50 -5.85
CA HIS A 35 0.91 2.48 -6.03
C HIS A 35 1.43 3.93 -5.97
N ASP A 36 0.81 4.78 -5.14
CA ASP A 36 1.12 6.20 -4.94
C ASP A 36 2.58 6.48 -4.52
N ASP A 37 3.37 5.47 -4.11
CA ASP A 37 4.79 5.66 -3.82
C ASP A 37 5.58 6.10 -5.06
N TRP A 38 5.22 5.58 -6.24
CA TRP A 38 6.03 5.74 -7.46
C TRP A 38 6.10 7.18 -7.98
N HIS A 39 5.01 7.94 -7.90
CA HIS A 39 5.05 9.32 -8.36
C HIS A 39 5.92 10.22 -7.46
N VAL A 40 6.09 9.84 -6.19
CA VAL A 40 6.93 10.53 -5.21
C VAL A 40 8.38 10.12 -5.38
N ALA A 41 8.64 8.81 -5.54
CA ALA A 41 9.96 8.29 -5.85
C ALA A 41 10.51 8.96 -7.12
N TRP A 42 9.72 9.03 -8.19
CA TRP A 42 10.11 9.72 -9.42
C TRP A 42 10.38 11.22 -9.19
N ALA A 43 9.48 11.92 -8.49
CA ALA A 43 9.61 13.36 -8.25
C ALA A 43 10.88 13.68 -7.46
N GLY A 44 11.14 12.92 -6.41
CA GLY A 44 12.33 13.04 -5.58
C GLY A 44 13.61 12.74 -6.38
N TYR A 45 13.67 11.56 -7.01
CA TYR A 45 14.87 11.09 -7.70
C TYR A 45 15.29 12.00 -8.87
N THR A 46 14.32 12.44 -9.68
CA THR A 46 14.61 13.17 -10.93
C THR A 46 14.69 14.69 -10.76
N ARG A 47 14.02 15.26 -9.76
CA ARG A 47 13.87 16.72 -9.61
C ARG A 47 14.01 17.23 -8.16
N GLY A 48 14.23 16.34 -7.20
CA GLY A 48 14.44 16.67 -5.80
C GLY A 48 13.16 16.96 -5.00
N PRO A 49 13.30 17.25 -3.70
CA PRO A 49 12.19 17.38 -2.75
C PRO A 49 11.20 18.50 -3.11
N GLN A 50 11.64 19.53 -3.83
CA GLN A 50 10.77 20.62 -4.27
C GLN A 50 9.65 20.11 -5.21
N GLN A 51 9.95 19.15 -6.08
CA GLN A 51 8.96 18.58 -6.99
C GLN A 51 7.88 17.78 -6.22
N ILE A 52 8.26 17.12 -5.12
CA ILE A 52 7.30 16.43 -4.24
C ILE A 52 6.34 17.46 -3.63
N PHE A 53 6.85 18.59 -3.14
CA PHE A 53 6.01 19.67 -2.63
C PHE A 53 5.08 20.23 -3.73
N ASP A 54 5.64 20.50 -4.91
CA ASP A 54 4.90 21.07 -6.03
C ASP A 54 3.74 20.20 -6.51
N GLN A 55 3.91 18.87 -6.51
CA GLN A 55 2.86 17.88 -6.82
C GLN A 55 1.66 17.98 -5.87
N HIS A 56 1.87 18.39 -4.62
CA HIS A 56 0.84 18.41 -3.58
C HIS A 56 0.25 19.81 -3.34
N LEU A 57 0.76 20.85 -4.03
CA LEU A 57 0.23 22.21 -3.90
C LEU A 57 -1.26 22.31 -4.30
N THR A 58 -1.72 21.45 -5.21
CA THR A 58 -3.09 21.47 -5.76
C THR A 58 -4.14 20.79 -4.89
N ASP A 59 -3.75 19.97 -3.92
CA ASP A 59 -4.67 19.20 -3.09
C ASP A 59 -4.37 19.32 -1.58
N ARG A 60 -3.11 19.15 -1.17
CA ARG A 60 -2.66 19.10 0.23
C ARG A 60 -1.25 19.70 0.40
N PRO A 61 -1.08 21.04 0.33
CA PRO A 61 0.24 21.68 0.35
C PRO A 61 1.04 21.36 1.63
N PHE A 62 0.37 21.29 2.79
CA PHE A 62 1.04 20.98 4.05
C PHE A 62 1.52 19.52 4.13
N MET A 63 0.76 18.58 3.55
CA MET A 63 1.23 17.21 3.34
C MET A 63 2.49 17.21 2.48
N GLY A 64 2.48 17.94 1.34
CA GLY A 64 3.65 18.08 0.47
C GLY A 64 4.91 18.55 1.21
N LEU A 65 4.77 19.51 2.14
CA LEU A 65 5.90 20.04 2.91
C LEU A 65 6.53 18.98 3.81
N ILE A 66 5.70 18.24 4.55
CA ILE A 66 6.15 17.15 5.41
C ILE A 66 6.74 16.03 4.57
N TYR A 67 6.14 15.74 3.43
CA TYR A 67 6.60 14.70 2.52
C TYR A 67 7.99 15.00 1.95
N ALA A 68 8.19 16.23 1.46
CA ALA A 68 9.47 16.72 0.97
C ALA A 68 10.55 16.69 2.07
N GLY A 69 10.22 17.13 3.29
CA GLY A 69 11.13 17.06 4.44
C GLY A 69 11.46 15.63 4.86
N THR A 70 10.51 14.70 4.76
CA THR A 70 10.74 13.27 5.02
C THR A 70 11.65 12.67 3.95
N TYR A 71 11.43 13.02 2.68
CA TYR A 71 12.29 12.58 1.57
C TYR A 71 13.73 13.07 1.72
N MET A 72 13.95 14.31 2.19
CA MET A 72 15.31 14.81 2.49
C MET A 72 16.06 13.96 3.52
N LEU A 73 15.35 13.23 4.38
CA LEU A 73 15.94 12.36 5.40
C LEU A 73 16.14 10.93 4.91
N LEU A 74 15.16 10.39 4.16
CA LEU A 74 15.11 8.98 3.78
C LEU A 74 15.71 8.67 2.40
N GLY A 75 15.73 9.68 1.51
CA GLY A 75 16.21 9.52 0.14
C GLY A 75 15.33 8.59 -0.69
N ASP A 76 15.97 7.90 -1.63
CA ASP A 76 15.32 7.07 -2.64
C ASP A 76 15.14 5.61 -2.22
N SER A 77 15.76 5.21 -1.11
CA SER A 77 15.72 3.83 -0.61
C SER A 77 14.32 3.42 -0.14
N PRO A 78 13.64 2.45 -0.79
CA PRO A 78 12.35 1.96 -0.33
C PRO A 78 12.42 1.40 1.10
N GLN A 79 13.52 0.74 1.44
CA GLN A 79 13.73 0.15 2.76
C GLN A 79 13.72 1.20 3.88
N ALA A 80 14.28 2.39 3.62
CA ALA A 80 14.26 3.49 4.57
C ALA A 80 12.81 3.96 4.85
N TRP A 81 11.99 4.06 3.81
CA TRP A 81 10.56 4.38 3.93
C TRP A 81 9.79 3.31 4.71
N GLN A 82 10.05 2.03 4.44
CA GLN A 82 9.43 0.93 5.18
C GLN A 82 9.76 0.98 6.67
N LEU A 83 11.05 1.16 7.02
CA LEU A 83 11.50 1.29 8.41
C LEU A 83 10.89 2.52 9.09
N TYR A 84 10.79 3.64 8.38
CA TYR A 84 10.14 4.85 8.87
C TYR A 84 8.66 4.59 9.18
N SER A 85 7.92 3.93 8.29
CA SER A 85 6.50 3.61 8.50
C SER A 85 6.29 2.66 9.67
N VAL A 86 7.16 1.67 9.86
CA VAL A 86 7.15 0.82 11.06
C VAL A 86 7.42 1.63 12.32
N ALA A 87 8.40 2.53 12.31
CA ALA A 87 8.71 3.41 13.43
C ALA A 87 7.53 4.34 13.76
N MET A 88 6.85 4.89 12.76
CA MET A 88 5.65 5.70 12.94
C MET A 88 4.50 4.88 13.52
N LYS A 89 4.28 3.65 13.05
CA LYS A 89 3.23 2.76 13.57
C LYS A 89 3.46 2.39 15.04
N ILE A 90 4.70 2.04 15.40
CA ILE A 90 5.08 1.80 16.81
C ILE A 90 4.93 3.09 17.63
N GLY A 91 5.42 4.22 17.13
CA GLY A 91 5.30 5.53 17.79
C GLY A 91 3.85 5.90 18.11
N GLY A 92 2.94 5.67 17.16
CA GLY A 92 1.50 5.83 17.36
C GLY A 92 0.95 4.95 18.47
N ALA A 93 1.36 3.68 18.53
CA ALA A 93 0.96 2.77 19.60
C ALA A 93 1.49 3.19 20.97
N LEU A 94 2.69 3.77 21.05
CA LEU A 94 3.23 4.32 22.31
C LEU A 94 2.46 5.57 22.77
N ILE A 95 2.10 6.46 21.84
CA ILE A 95 1.24 7.63 22.14
C ILE A 95 -0.14 7.15 22.59
N PHE A 96 -0.71 6.15 21.92
CA PHE A 96 -2.00 5.57 22.28
C PHE A 96 -1.95 4.83 23.63
N TYR A 97 -0.84 4.14 23.94
CA TYR A 97 -0.61 3.57 25.27
C TYR A 97 -0.61 4.66 26.35
N TRP A 98 0.06 5.79 26.10
CA TRP A 98 0.04 6.93 27.03
C TRP A 98 -1.37 7.48 27.20
N LEU A 99 -2.11 7.73 26.11
CA LEU A 99 -3.52 8.13 26.16
C LEU A 99 -4.35 7.13 26.97
N GLY A 100 -4.16 5.83 26.74
CA GLY A 100 -4.82 4.76 27.49
C GLY A 100 -4.47 4.76 28.98
N CYS A 101 -3.26 5.16 29.38
CA CYS A 101 -2.89 5.34 30.80
C CYS A 101 -3.57 6.58 31.42
N LEU A 102 -3.93 7.56 30.60
CA LEU A 102 -4.77 8.68 31.01
C LEU A 102 -6.23 8.23 31.16
N ILE A 103 -6.73 7.35 30.29
CA ILE A 103 -8.09 6.81 30.42
C ILE A 103 -8.22 5.85 31.60
N TRP A 104 -7.23 4.97 31.82
CA TRP A 104 -7.23 3.95 32.88
C TRP A 104 -6.04 4.06 33.86
N PRO A 105 -5.99 5.10 34.73
CA PRO A 105 -4.86 5.29 35.65
C PRO A 105 -4.62 4.12 36.60
N ARG A 106 -5.69 3.40 36.96
CA ARG A 106 -5.67 2.28 37.90
C ARG A 106 -5.44 0.92 37.22
N LYS A 107 -5.52 0.85 35.89
CA LYS A 107 -5.46 -0.40 35.11
C LYS A 107 -4.53 -0.28 33.88
N PRO A 108 -3.23 0.01 34.07
CA PRO A 108 -2.30 0.22 32.95
C PRO A 108 -2.11 -1.01 32.05
N HIS A 109 -2.48 -2.20 32.52
CA HIS A 109 -2.47 -3.41 31.70
C HIS A 109 -3.50 -3.35 30.57
N LEU A 110 -4.71 -2.79 30.82
CA LEU A 110 -5.73 -2.60 29.77
C LEU A 110 -5.25 -1.61 28.72
N SER A 111 -4.58 -0.54 29.14
CA SER A 111 -3.93 0.42 28.24
C SER A 111 -2.91 -0.26 27.33
N GLY A 112 -2.11 -1.18 27.87
CA GLY A 112 -1.12 -1.92 27.07
C GLY A 112 -1.74 -2.96 26.13
N ILE A 113 -2.84 -3.61 26.53
CA ILE A 113 -3.61 -4.49 25.63
C ILE A 113 -4.21 -3.68 24.49
N ALA A 114 -4.85 -2.55 24.80
CA ALA A 114 -5.42 -1.67 23.79
C ALA A 114 -4.34 -1.14 22.84
N ALA A 115 -3.18 -0.75 23.35
CA ALA A 115 -2.05 -0.33 22.52
C ALA A 115 -1.52 -1.44 21.62
N ALA A 116 -1.45 -2.68 22.12
CA ALA A 116 -0.99 -3.82 21.33
C ALA A 116 -1.98 -4.16 20.20
N LEU A 117 -3.28 -4.23 20.52
CA LEU A 117 -4.32 -4.48 19.51
C LEU A 117 -4.44 -3.34 18.49
N PHE A 118 -4.19 -2.09 18.88
CA PHE A 118 -4.11 -0.97 17.94
C PHE A 118 -2.86 -1.05 17.04
N LEU A 119 -1.72 -1.44 17.62
CA LEU A 119 -0.46 -1.64 16.88
C LEU A 119 -0.63 -2.65 15.76
N VAL A 120 -1.26 -3.78 16.05
CA VAL A 120 -1.49 -4.88 15.08
C VAL A 120 -2.93 -4.89 14.54
N PHE A 121 -3.63 -3.76 14.56
CA PHE A 121 -5.02 -3.70 14.10
C PHE A 121 -5.12 -4.19 12.64
N PRO A 122 -5.93 -5.23 12.35
CA PRO A 122 -5.94 -5.87 11.03
C PRO A 122 -6.81 -5.15 10.00
N GLY A 123 -7.62 -4.16 10.41
CA GLY A 123 -8.42 -3.35 9.50
C GLY A 123 -7.63 -2.34 8.67
N PHE A 124 -6.32 -2.21 8.87
CA PHE A 124 -5.43 -1.36 8.07
C PHE A 124 -4.23 -2.18 7.59
N LEU A 125 -4.14 -2.44 6.29
CA LEU A 125 -3.12 -3.28 5.65
C LEU A 125 -2.15 -2.51 4.74
N GLN A 126 -2.36 -1.21 4.55
CA GLN A 126 -1.54 -0.38 3.64
C GLN A 126 -0.19 0.08 4.21
N LEU A 127 0.31 -0.56 5.28
CA LEU A 127 1.63 -0.21 5.82
C LEU A 127 2.78 -0.42 4.80
N PRO A 128 2.76 -1.46 3.94
CA PRO A 128 3.78 -1.65 2.89
C PRO A 128 3.81 -0.56 1.83
N THR A 129 2.72 0.19 1.60
CA THR A 129 2.70 1.37 0.71
C THR A 129 3.30 2.57 1.47
N ALA A 130 4.56 2.42 1.85
CA ALA A 130 5.15 3.11 2.98
C ALA A 130 5.31 4.61 2.75
N SER A 131 5.63 5.02 1.51
CA SER A 131 5.81 6.43 1.18
C SER A 131 4.45 7.14 1.29
N ALA A 132 3.42 6.65 0.61
CA ALA A 132 2.10 7.26 0.57
C ALA A 132 1.41 7.31 1.96
N TYR A 133 1.56 6.26 2.75
CA TYR A 133 0.93 6.16 4.08
C TYR A 133 1.77 6.73 5.23
N SER A 134 3.02 7.16 4.97
CA SER A 134 3.86 7.86 5.95
C SER A 134 3.14 9.09 6.53
N ASN A 135 2.58 9.94 5.68
CA ASN A 135 1.84 11.14 6.05
C ASN A 135 0.57 10.82 6.83
N HIS A 136 -0.13 9.74 6.46
CA HIS A 136 -1.30 9.26 7.19
C HIS A 136 -0.95 8.87 8.63
N MET A 137 0.17 8.17 8.82
CA MET A 137 0.65 7.81 10.16
C MET A 137 1.09 9.04 10.97
N VAL A 138 1.80 9.99 10.34
CA VAL A 138 2.18 11.25 11.00
C VAL A 138 0.93 12.01 11.46
N GLY A 139 -0.07 12.17 10.59
CA GLY A 139 -1.34 12.81 10.92
C GLY A 139 -2.03 12.14 12.10
N LEU A 140 -2.21 10.81 12.04
CA LEU A 140 -2.81 10.04 13.14
C LEU A 140 -2.03 10.20 14.46
N ASN A 141 -0.70 10.11 14.41
CA ASN A 141 0.15 10.23 15.60
C ASN A 141 0.03 11.61 16.23
N MET A 142 -0.03 12.67 15.43
CA MET A 142 -0.23 14.04 15.91
C MET A 142 -1.65 14.25 16.46
N GLY A 143 -2.67 13.65 15.83
CA GLY A 143 -4.03 13.60 16.36
C GLY A 143 -4.09 12.93 17.74
N LEU A 144 -3.54 11.72 17.87
CA LEU A 144 -3.48 10.98 19.13
C LEU A 144 -2.67 11.74 20.21
N LEU A 145 -1.55 12.35 19.82
CA LEU A 145 -0.73 13.17 20.71
C LEU A 145 -1.53 14.37 21.24
N SER A 146 -2.26 15.04 20.35
CA SER A 146 -3.13 16.13 20.72
C SER A 146 -4.20 15.71 21.74
N LEU A 147 -4.84 14.55 21.53
CA LEU A 147 -5.83 13.98 22.47
C LEU A 147 -5.20 13.69 23.84
N ALA A 148 -4.02 13.07 23.85
CA ALA A 148 -3.30 12.74 25.07
C ALA A 148 -2.88 13.99 25.85
N LEU A 149 -2.37 15.02 25.17
CA LEU A 149 -2.04 16.32 25.77
C LEU A 149 -3.26 17.00 26.37
N SER A 150 -4.41 16.93 25.68
CA SER A 150 -5.67 17.52 26.16
C SER A 150 -6.17 16.85 27.45
N LEU A 151 -6.06 15.52 27.55
CA LEU A 151 -6.35 14.82 28.81
C LEU A 151 -5.28 15.06 29.88
N GLN A 152 -4.00 15.11 29.52
CA GLN A 152 -2.92 15.38 30.48
C GLN A 152 -3.05 16.76 31.12
N LEU A 153 -3.49 17.76 30.36
CA LEU A 153 -3.74 19.13 30.84
C LEU A 153 -4.69 19.16 32.04
N THR A 154 -5.62 18.21 32.13
CA THR A 154 -6.60 18.10 33.22
C THR A 154 -5.97 17.70 34.56
N ARG A 155 -4.76 17.14 34.53
CA ARG A 155 -4.00 16.66 35.70
C ARG A 155 -2.91 17.63 36.14
N VAL A 156 -2.68 18.70 35.37
CA VAL A 156 -1.66 19.70 35.70
C VAL A 156 -2.21 20.64 36.77
N ASP A 157 -1.42 20.85 37.82
CA ASP A 157 -1.72 21.80 38.89
C ASP A 157 -2.10 23.18 38.30
N PRO A 158 -3.27 23.75 38.65
CA PRO A 158 -3.68 25.08 38.21
C PRO A 158 -2.65 26.19 38.45
N ARG A 159 -1.75 26.03 39.44
CA ARG A 159 -0.68 26.99 39.75
C ARG A 159 0.40 27.04 38.67
N ARG A 160 0.59 25.97 37.89
CA ARG A 160 1.61 25.88 36.82
C ARG A 160 1.08 26.46 35.50
N LYS A 161 0.70 27.74 35.51
CA LYS A 161 0.07 28.41 34.35
C LYS A 161 0.89 28.29 33.06
N GLY A 162 2.20 28.50 33.11
CA GLY A 162 3.07 28.41 31.93
C GLY A 162 3.07 27.04 31.26
N LEU A 163 3.17 25.96 32.06
CA LEU A 163 3.09 24.59 31.55
C LEU A 163 1.72 24.30 30.92
N ARG A 164 0.63 24.81 31.51
CA ARG A 164 -0.72 24.66 30.95
C ARG A 164 -0.85 25.36 29.60
N VAL A 165 -0.32 26.57 29.46
CA VAL A 165 -0.30 27.29 28.17
C VAL A 165 0.50 26.50 27.13
N LEU A 166 1.70 26.04 27.49
CA LEU A 166 2.55 25.25 26.61
C LEU A 166 1.85 23.98 26.11
N LEU A 167 1.24 23.20 27.01
CA LEU A 167 0.53 21.97 26.63
C LEU A 167 -0.71 22.24 25.78
N THR A 168 -1.43 23.33 26.03
CA THR A 168 -2.56 23.76 25.19
C THR A 168 -2.08 24.10 23.79
N LEU A 169 -1.03 24.91 23.65
CA LEU A 169 -0.47 25.28 22.34
C LEU A 169 0.09 24.05 21.60
N ALA A 170 0.76 23.14 22.31
CA ALA A 170 1.24 21.89 21.72
C ALA A 170 0.09 20.99 21.26
N ALA A 171 -1.00 20.88 22.03
CA ALA A 171 -2.18 20.13 21.63
C ALA A 171 -2.84 20.74 20.38
N MET A 172 -2.98 22.06 20.34
CA MET A 172 -3.53 22.78 19.18
C MET A 172 -2.66 22.60 17.93
N ALA A 173 -1.34 22.74 18.06
CA ALA A 173 -0.41 22.54 16.96
C ALA A 173 -0.47 21.11 16.42
N ALA A 174 -0.47 20.10 17.30
CA ALA A 174 -0.58 18.70 16.90
C ALA A 174 -1.94 18.38 16.26
N ALA A 175 -3.04 18.98 16.73
CA ALA A 175 -4.35 18.86 16.07
C ALA A 175 -4.34 19.46 14.68
N LEU A 176 -3.77 20.67 14.53
CA LEU A 176 -3.69 21.38 13.26
C LEU A 176 -2.86 20.60 12.23
N VAL A 177 -1.72 20.03 12.66
CA VAL A 177 -0.90 19.14 11.80
C VAL A 177 -1.73 17.95 11.32
N CYS A 178 -2.52 17.31 12.19
CA CYS A 178 -3.40 16.21 11.78
C CYS A 178 -4.37 16.60 10.66
N TYR A 179 -5.08 17.72 10.80
CA TYR A 179 -6.13 18.12 9.85
C TYR A 179 -5.55 18.68 8.54
N LEU A 180 -4.42 19.39 8.62
CA LEU A 180 -3.74 19.92 7.44
C LEU A 180 -3.12 18.83 6.56
N ILE A 181 -2.75 17.67 7.13
CA ILE A 181 -2.28 16.52 6.36
C ILE A 181 -3.47 15.71 5.82
N MET A 182 -4.47 15.39 6.66
CA MET A 182 -5.61 14.55 6.29
C MET A 182 -6.93 15.13 6.78
N GLU A 183 -7.67 15.75 5.87
CA GLU A 183 -8.93 16.43 6.15
C GLU A 183 -10.04 15.49 6.64
N TRP A 184 -10.01 14.21 6.28
CA TRP A 184 -11.00 13.23 6.73
C TRP A 184 -10.76 12.75 8.18
N MET A 185 -9.58 13.06 8.77
CA MET A 185 -9.29 12.77 10.18
C MET A 185 -9.88 13.78 11.16
N ILE A 186 -10.65 14.78 10.67
CA ILE A 186 -11.33 15.78 11.51
C ILE A 186 -12.27 15.17 12.56
N GLY A 187 -12.73 13.94 12.33
CA GLY A 187 -13.51 13.17 13.31
C GLY A 187 -12.85 13.01 14.68
N LEU A 188 -11.51 13.06 14.73
CA LEU A 188 -10.76 13.01 15.98
C LEU A 188 -11.06 14.20 16.91
N GLU A 189 -11.49 15.35 16.39
CA GLU A 189 -11.85 16.50 17.23
C GLU A 189 -13.13 16.25 18.03
N PHE A 190 -14.11 15.55 17.45
CA PHE A 190 -15.31 15.13 18.19
C PHE A 190 -15.02 13.99 19.17
N ALA A 191 -14.09 13.09 18.82
CA ALA A 191 -13.56 12.11 19.77
C ALA A 191 -12.89 12.80 20.98
N ARG A 192 -12.19 13.93 20.78
CA ARG A 192 -11.67 14.78 21.88
C ARG A 192 -12.78 15.26 22.79
N GLY A 193 -13.87 15.77 22.22
CA GLY A 193 -15.04 16.21 22.97
C GLY A 193 -15.60 15.09 23.85
N ALA A 194 -15.76 13.89 23.30
CA ALA A 194 -16.21 12.71 24.05
C ALA A 194 -15.24 12.33 25.20
N LEU A 195 -13.93 12.34 24.94
CA LEU A 195 -12.91 12.06 25.95
C LEU A 195 -12.90 13.09 27.08
N LEU A 196 -12.99 14.39 26.77
CA LEU A 196 -13.00 15.47 27.77
C LEU A 196 -14.30 15.48 28.59
N LEU A 197 -15.43 15.12 27.97
CA LEU A 197 -16.69 14.97 28.68
C LEU A 197 -16.64 13.81 29.67
N ALA A 198 -16.06 12.68 29.28
CA ALA A 198 -15.98 11.47 30.08
C ALA A 198 -14.90 11.52 31.18
N PHE A 199 -13.69 11.98 30.83
CA PHE A 199 -12.49 11.88 31.69
C PHE A 199 -11.88 13.22 32.06
N GLY A 200 -12.38 14.32 31.49
CA GLY A 200 -11.84 15.65 31.72
C GLY A 200 -12.45 16.38 32.93
N GLN A 201 -13.05 15.67 33.89
CA GLN A 201 -13.82 16.26 35.00
C GLN A 201 -13.22 15.90 36.36
N GLY A 202 -13.43 16.75 37.38
CA GLY A 202 -13.16 16.41 38.79
C GLY A 202 -14.28 15.53 39.39
N GLU A 203 -14.03 14.88 40.54
CA GLU A 203 -14.89 13.82 41.09
C GLU A 203 -16.30 14.24 41.55
N ALA A 204 -16.73 15.51 41.45
CA ALA A 204 -18.00 15.97 42.03
C ALA A 204 -18.75 17.04 41.22
N GLN A 205 -19.03 16.79 39.93
CA GLN A 205 -19.81 17.73 39.10
C GLN A 205 -21.07 17.08 38.51
N GLY A 206 -22.19 17.81 38.56
CA GLY A 206 -23.42 17.45 37.83
C GLY A 206 -23.23 17.54 36.31
N TRP A 207 -24.11 16.89 35.54
CA TRP A 207 -24.01 16.79 34.07
C TRP A 207 -23.79 18.13 33.36
N ARG A 208 -24.52 19.19 33.74
CA ARG A 208 -24.40 20.52 33.11
C ARG A 208 -23.01 21.13 33.31
N GLU A 209 -22.47 21.05 34.53
CA GLU A 209 -21.12 21.55 34.84
C GLU A 209 -20.04 20.72 34.16
N ARG A 210 -20.25 19.40 34.01
CA ARG A 210 -19.36 18.53 33.22
C ARG A 210 -19.32 18.97 31.75
N ALA A 211 -20.49 19.15 31.12
CA ALA A 211 -20.57 19.59 29.73
C ALA A 211 -19.91 20.96 29.53
N LYS A 212 -20.18 21.92 30.43
CA LYS A 212 -19.55 23.25 30.41
C LYS A 212 -18.04 23.18 30.55
N THR A 213 -17.53 22.42 31.53
CA THR A 213 -16.10 22.26 31.76
C THR A 213 -15.41 21.55 30.60
N ALA A 214 -16.05 20.54 30.00
CA ALA A 214 -15.54 19.85 28.81
C ALA A 214 -15.44 20.83 27.64
N LEU A 215 -16.49 21.60 27.38
CA LEU A 215 -16.53 22.60 26.30
C LEU A 215 -15.45 23.67 26.48
N LEU A 216 -15.27 24.20 27.69
CA LEU A 216 -14.23 25.21 27.96
C LEU A 216 -12.81 24.65 27.76
N ARG A 217 -12.58 23.37 28.07
CA ARG A 217 -11.31 22.69 27.82
C ARG A 217 -11.12 22.31 26.35
N TRP A 218 -12.22 22.14 25.63
CA TRP A 218 -12.24 21.83 24.21
C TRP A 218 -12.02 23.08 23.34
N LEU A 219 -12.50 24.24 23.81
CA LEU A 219 -12.51 25.51 23.07
C LEU A 219 -11.18 25.86 22.37
N PRO A 220 -9.99 25.73 23.01
CA PRO A 220 -8.73 26.04 22.32
C PRO A 220 -8.49 25.20 21.06
N ASN A 221 -8.82 23.90 21.10
CA ASN A 221 -8.67 23.02 19.93
C ASN A 221 -9.80 23.26 18.91
N LEU A 222 -11.01 23.62 19.37
CA LEU A 222 -12.08 24.08 18.47
C LEU A 222 -11.71 25.35 17.71
N LEU A 223 -10.92 26.26 18.29
CA LEU A 223 -10.39 27.42 17.57
C LEU A 223 -9.41 27.01 16.47
N ALA A 224 -8.50 26.08 16.75
CA ALA A 224 -7.59 25.54 15.74
C ALA A 224 -8.35 24.79 14.62
N PHE A 225 -9.35 24.00 15.00
CA PHE A 225 -10.23 23.29 14.08
C PHE A 225 -11.06 24.27 13.21
N GLY A 226 -11.63 25.31 13.81
CA GLY A 226 -12.36 26.36 13.11
C GLY A 226 -11.47 27.12 12.12
N ALA A 227 -10.23 27.46 12.52
CA ALA A 227 -9.27 28.09 11.63
C ALA A 227 -8.93 27.19 10.42
N PHE A 228 -8.74 25.88 10.65
CA PHE A 228 -8.56 24.90 9.58
C PHE A 228 -9.77 24.85 8.64
N LEU A 229 -10.99 24.76 9.17
CA LEU A 229 -12.21 24.72 8.34
C LEU A 229 -12.38 26.01 7.52
N VAL A 230 -12.12 27.17 8.11
CA VAL A 230 -12.19 28.45 7.39
C VAL A 230 -11.21 28.44 6.23
N TRP A 231 -9.96 28.04 6.48
CA TRP A 231 -8.97 27.90 5.42
C TRP A 231 -9.38 26.89 4.35
N ARG A 232 -9.85 25.71 4.75
CA ARG A 232 -10.17 24.61 3.82
C ARG A 232 -11.40 24.88 2.95
N ILE A 233 -12.41 25.58 3.49
CA ILE A 233 -13.69 25.80 2.80
C ILE A 233 -13.68 27.12 2.01
N PHE A 234 -13.06 28.17 2.53
CA PHE A 234 -13.17 29.52 1.94
C PHE A 234 -11.89 30.02 1.27
N ILE A 235 -10.72 29.46 1.61
CA ILE A 235 -9.42 29.97 1.11
C ILE A 235 -8.79 28.98 0.12
N PHE A 236 -8.92 27.68 0.37
CA PHE A 236 -8.29 26.65 -0.44
C PHE A 236 -9.25 26.08 -1.50
N GLU A 237 -8.93 26.31 -2.78
CA GLU A 237 -9.61 25.69 -3.90
C GLU A 237 -8.84 24.42 -4.34
N SER A 238 -9.47 23.26 -4.20
CA SER A 238 -8.89 21.98 -4.64
C SER A 238 -9.03 21.83 -6.16
N ALA A 239 -7.94 21.52 -6.86
CA ALA A 239 -8.00 21.23 -8.29
C ALA A 239 -8.59 19.83 -8.62
N ARG A 240 -8.84 18.99 -7.60
CA ARG A 240 -9.50 17.68 -7.77
C ARG A 240 -10.99 17.79 -7.47
N SER A 241 -11.81 17.49 -8.47
CA SER A 241 -13.29 17.42 -8.37
C SER A 241 -13.78 16.48 -7.27
N VAL A 242 -13.04 15.40 -6.99
CA VAL A 242 -13.41 14.39 -5.97
C VAL A 242 -13.18 14.87 -4.52
N ILE A 243 -12.48 15.99 -4.33
CA ILE A 243 -12.26 16.62 -3.02
C ILE A 243 -12.86 18.03 -3.00
N ASP A 244 -13.63 18.39 -4.03
CA ASP A 244 -14.32 19.67 -4.13
C ASP A 244 -15.58 19.65 -3.26
N VAL A 245 -15.53 20.43 -2.17
CA VAL A 245 -16.62 20.60 -1.21
C VAL A 245 -17.87 21.19 -1.88
N GLY A 246 -17.70 22.03 -2.90
CA GLY A 246 -18.79 22.63 -3.66
C GLY A 246 -19.53 21.61 -4.53
N ALA A 247 -18.79 20.79 -5.30
CA ALA A 247 -19.37 19.73 -6.12
C ALA A 247 -20.11 18.69 -5.26
N LEU A 248 -19.51 18.30 -4.14
CA LEU A 248 -20.12 17.40 -3.17
C LEU A 248 -21.40 18.03 -2.58
N GLY A 249 -21.34 19.29 -2.15
CA GLY A 249 -22.51 20.01 -1.61
C GLY A 249 -23.68 20.10 -2.60
N GLN A 250 -23.41 20.33 -3.89
CA GLN A 250 -24.43 20.31 -4.94
C GLN A 250 -25.09 18.92 -5.07
N SER A 251 -24.32 17.84 -4.97
CA SER A 251 -24.88 16.48 -5.00
C SER A 251 -25.85 16.22 -3.83
N TYR A 252 -25.54 16.74 -2.64
CA TYR A 252 -26.41 16.63 -1.46
C TYR A 252 -27.70 17.46 -1.60
N LEU A 253 -27.59 18.67 -2.14
CA LEU A 253 -28.73 19.57 -2.36
C LEU A 253 -29.65 19.10 -3.48
N ALA A 254 -29.14 18.34 -4.45
CA ALA A 254 -29.95 17.81 -5.56
C ALA A 254 -30.93 16.72 -5.11
N GLN A 255 -30.59 15.92 -4.09
CA GLN A 255 -31.41 14.77 -3.64
C GLN A 255 -31.45 14.62 -2.09
N PRO A 256 -31.85 15.64 -1.33
CA PRO A 256 -31.73 15.64 0.13
C PRO A 256 -32.52 14.52 0.81
N GLY A 257 -33.68 14.15 0.24
CA GLY A 257 -34.53 13.08 0.78
C GLY A 257 -33.90 11.68 0.70
N ALA A 258 -33.07 11.43 -0.31
CA ALA A 258 -32.36 10.15 -0.47
C ALA A 258 -31.01 10.15 0.27
N MET A 259 -30.37 11.32 0.41
CA MET A 259 -29.04 11.42 1.01
C MET A 259 -29.02 11.18 2.52
N ILE A 260 -30.02 11.63 3.27
CA ILE A 260 -30.09 11.37 4.73
C ILE A 260 -30.15 9.87 5.05
N PRO A 261 -31.09 9.07 4.48
CA PRO A 261 -31.13 7.64 4.76
C PRO A 261 -29.90 6.90 4.24
N ARG A 262 -29.32 7.35 3.11
CA ARG A 262 -28.05 6.84 2.61
C ARG A 262 -26.90 7.06 3.61
N LEU A 263 -26.69 8.31 4.04
CA LEU A 263 -25.65 8.65 5.03
C LEU A 263 -25.80 7.82 6.31
N LEU A 264 -27.04 7.64 6.79
CA LEU A 264 -27.30 6.82 7.96
C LEU A 264 -26.96 5.34 7.70
N ALA A 265 -27.41 4.78 6.58
CA ALA A 265 -27.18 3.39 6.22
C ALA A 265 -25.68 3.09 6.02
N GLU A 266 -24.99 3.90 5.21
CA GLU A 266 -23.56 3.77 4.94
C GLU A 266 -22.73 4.00 6.20
N THR A 267 -23.07 5.00 7.04
CA THR A 267 -22.37 5.19 8.32
C THR A 267 -22.54 3.98 9.24
N LEU A 268 -23.73 3.36 9.29
CA LEU A 268 -23.96 2.16 10.10
C LEU A 268 -23.23 0.93 9.53
N GLN A 269 -23.18 0.80 8.21
CA GLN A 269 -22.44 -0.26 7.53
C GLN A 269 -20.94 -0.12 7.81
N ASP A 270 -20.34 1.03 7.51
CA ASP A 270 -18.93 1.31 7.74
C ASP A 270 -18.57 1.16 9.23
N PHE A 271 -19.48 1.57 10.12
CA PHE A 271 -19.31 1.40 11.56
C PHE A 271 -19.22 -0.08 11.96
N PHE A 272 -20.07 -0.93 11.38
CA PHE A 272 -20.01 -2.37 11.59
C PHE A 272 -18.77 -2.99 10.95
N GLU A 273 -18.38 -2.55 9.76
CA GLU A 273 -17.18 -3.01 9.06
C GLU A 273 -15.92 -2.71 9.88
N ALA A 274 -15.77 -1.46 10.36
CA ALA A 274 -14.64 -1.06 11.18
C ALA A 274 -14.60 -1.79 12.54
N LEU A 275 -15.74 -1.98 13.22
CA LEU A 275 -15.78 -2.60 14.55
C LEU A 275 -15.62 -4.12 14.53
N VAL A 276 -16.27 -4.79 13.59
CA VAL A 276 -16.44 -6.25 13.59
C VAL A 276 -15.68 -6.89 12.42
N LEU A 277 -15.97 -6.48 11.19
CA LEU A 277 -15.44 -7.15 10.00
C LEU A 277 -13.94 -6.94 9.83
N SER A 278 -13.38 -5.85 10.36
CA SER A 278 -11.94 -5.58 10.38
C SER A 278 -11.10 -6.70 11.01
N TRP A 279 -11.68 -7.52 11.89
CA TRP A 279 -11.00 -8.65 12.53
C TRP A 279 -11.08 -9.97 11.76
N ALA A 280 -12.00 -10.08 10.79
CA ALA A 280 -12.31 -11.34 10.10
C ALA A 280 -12.09 -11.28 8.59
N VAL A 281 -12.56 -10.21 7.93
CA VAL A 281 -12.47 -10.07 6.47
C VAL A 281 -11.03 -9.92 5.99
N PRO A 282 -10.17 -9.07 6.60
CA PRO A 282 -8.75 -9.03 6.25
C PRO A 282 -8.03 -10.37 6.41
N LEU A 283 -8.36 -11.13 7.47
CA LEU A 283 -7.82 -12.49 7.64
C LEU A 283 -8.26 -13.41 6.50
N TYR A 284 -9.55 -13.42 6.17
CA TYR A 284 -10.08 -14.22 5.07
C TYR A 284 -9.41 -13.85 3.74
N ASN A 285 -9.40 -12.57 3.38
CA ASN A 285 -8.83 -12.07 2.12
C ASN A 285 -7.35 -12.47 1.99
N THR A 286 -6.57 -12.37 3.07
CA THR A 286 -5.14 -12.70 3.07
C THR A 286 -4.83 -14.20 3.21
N THR A 287 -5.81 -15.04 3.55
CA THR A 287 -5.55 -16.47 3.88
C THR A 287 -6.29 -17.44 2.94
N HIS A 288 -7.36 -17.04 2.25
CA HIS A 288 -8.19 -17.96 1.49
C HIS A 288 -7.46 -18.66 0.33
N SER A 289 -6.42 -18.02 -0.22
CA SER A 289 -5.68 -18.50 -1.41
C SER A 289 -4.19 -18.73 -1.16
N VAL A 290 -3.73 -18.76 0.10
CA VAL A 290 -2.31 -19.05 0.39
C VAL A 290 -2.01 -20.55 0.27
N GLU A 291 -0.81 -20.87 -0.20
CA GLU A 291 -0.33 -22.23 -0.26
C GLU A 291 -0.25 -22.88 1.15
N PRO A 292 -0.40 -24.21 1.27
CA PRO A 292 -0.38 -24.88 2.57
C PRO A 292 0.88 -24.60 3.40
N GLY A 293 2.06 -24.53 2.75
CA GLY A 293 3.32 -24.21 3.45
C GLY A 293 3.31 -22.80 4.06
N GLN A 294 2.87 -21.81 3.29
CA GLN A 294 2.71 -20.43 3.75
C GLN A 294 1.64 -20.31 4.84
N PHE A 295 0.55 -21.08 4.74
CA PHE A 295 -0.47 -21.14 5.78
C PHE A 295 0.12 -21.57 7.13
N PHE A 296 0.90 -22.66 7.17
CA PHE A 296 1.51 -23.11 8.43
C PHE A 296 2.58 -22.14 8.96
N LEU A 297 3.33 -21.48 8.09
CA LEU A 297 4.28 -20.43 8.48
C LEU A 297 3.55 -19.23 9.10
N SER A 298 2.50 -18.74 8.47
CA SER A 298 1.68 -17.63 8.98
C SER A 298 0.98 -17.98 10.29
N LEU A 299 0.51 -19.23 10.44
CA LEU A 299 -0.03 -19.74 11.70
C LEU A 299 1.03 -19.78 12.79
N ALA A 300 2.23 -20.30 12.51
CA ALA A 300 3.34 -20.32 13.47
C ALA A 300 3.69 -18.90 13.94
N PHE A 301 3.71 -17.95 13.02
CA PHE A 301 3.94 -16.54 13.30
C PHE A 301 2.85 -15.94 14.21
N GLY A 302 1.57 -16.23 13.90
CA GLY A 302 0.44 -15.89 14.75
C GLY A 302 0.56 -16.48 16.15
N LEU A 303 0.95 -17.74 16.28
CA LEU A 303 1.17 -18.40 17.57
C LEU A 303 2.31 -17.75 18.38
N VAL A 304 3.39 -17.29 17.74
CA VAL A 304 4.46 -16.55 18.41
C VAL A 304 3.96 -15.21 18.95
N ALA A 305 3.19 -14.45 18.15
CA ALA A 305 2.59 -13.19 18.60
C ALA A 305 1.58 -13.40 19.74
N GLY A 306 0.73 -14.42 19.64
CA GLY A 306 -0.18 -14.84 20.70
C GLY A 306 0.57 -15.28 21.97
N GLY A 307 1.68 -16.00 21.81
CA GLY A 307 2.59 -16.38 22.90
C GLY A 307 3.22 -15.16 23.59
N LEU A 308 3.67 -14.18 22.82
CA LEU A 308 4.21 -12.91 23.34
C LEU A 308 3.14 -12.14 24.12
N MET A 309 1.92 -12.04 23.59
CA MET A 309 0.77 -11.46 24.29
C MET A 309 0.46 -12.23 25.58
N LEU A 310 0.49 -13.57 25.57
CA LEU A 310 0.27 -14.39 26.76
C LEU A 310 1.34 -14.15 27.83
N VAL A 311 2.61 -14.05 27.44
CA VAL A 311 3.73 -13.73 28.35
C VAL A 311 3.52 -12.34 28.96
N TYR A 312 3.17 -11.34 28.16
CA TYR A 312 2.85 -10.00 28.65
C TYR A 312 1.70 -10.02 29.67
N LEU A 313 0.58 -10.68 29.36
CA LEU A 313 -0.57 -10.78 30.27
C LEU A 313 -0.24 -11.49 31.58
N ARG A 314 0.60 -12.55 31.53
CA ARG A 314 1.09 -13.24 32.73
C ARG A 314 2.01 -12.35 33.57
N ARG A 315 2.92 -11.60 32.94
CA ARG A 315 3.86 -10.68 33.60
C ARG A 315 3.17 -9.48 34.24
N MET A 316 2.09 -8.99 33.65
CA MET A 316 1.28 -7.93 34.23
C MET A 316 0.47 -8.40 35.45
N GLN A 317 0.61 -9.67 35.86
CA GLN A 317 -0.08 -10.30 36.97
C GLN A 317 -1.57 -10.01 36.90
N ILE A 318 -2.18 -10.33 35.75
CA ILE A 318 -3.62 -10.59 35.70
C ILE A 318 -3.85 -11.90 36.48
N HIS A 319 -3.62 -11.84 37.79
CA HIS A 319 -3.75 -12.89 38.78
C HIS A 319 -4.64 -12.30 39.87
N GLN A 320 -5.94 -12.39 39.65
CA GLN A 320 -6.86 -12.89 40.66
C GLN A 320 -8.19 -13.26 40.00
N PRO A 321 -8.67 -14.51 40.23
CA PRO A 321 -10.03 -14.90 39.93
C PRO A 321 -10.91 -14.37 41.05
N ASP A 322 -11.80 -13.42 40.78
CA ASP A 322 -13.07 -13.36 41.49
C ASP A 322 -14.14 -12.71 40.61
N SER A 323 -14.88 -13.62 39.97
CA SER A 323 -16.21 -13.48 39.40
C SER A 323 -16.38 -12.59 38.17
N ALA A 324 -17.32 -13.01 37.33
CA ALA A 324 -17.90 -12.30 36.20
C ALA A 324 -18.56 -10.94 36.55
N PHE A 325 -18.27 -10.39 37.73
CA PHE A 325 -18.80 -9.15 38.24
C PHE A 325 -17.71 -8.26 38.82
N PHE A 326 -17.16 -7.38 37.98
CA PHE A 326 -16.45 -6.20 38.46
C PHE A 326 -17.25 -5.49 39.57
N PRO A 327 -16.58 -4.92 40.59
CA PRO A 327 -17.20 -3.94 41.48
C PRO A 327 -17.96 -2.88 40.66
N GLN A 328 -19.14 -2.44 41.12
CA GLN A 328 -20.03 -1.54 40.33
C GLN A 328 -19.29 -0.35 39.71
N THR A 329 -18.36 0.27 40.45
CA THR A 329 -17.54 1.39 40.01
C THR A 329 -16.66 1.07 38.80
N GLN A 330 -16.04 -0.11 38.80
CA GLN A 330 -15.23 -0.58 37.66
C GLN A 330 -16.10 -0.94 36.44
N ARG A 331 -17.30 -1.47 36.68
CA ARG A 331 -18.26 -1.76 35.61
C ARG A 331 -18.76 -0.46 34.95
N GLN A 332 -18.98 0.58 35.74
CA GLN A 332 -19.34 1.91 35.24
C GLN A 332 -18.22 2.54 34.42
N GLU A 333 -16.97 2.45 34.88
CA GLU A 333 -15.79 2.92 34.13
C GLU A 333 -15.69 2.26 32.74
N MET A 334 -15.83 0.92 32.67
CA MET A 334 -15.81 0.21 31.39
C MET A 334 -16.99 0.57 30.48
N ARG A 335 -18.18 0.80 31.02
CA ARG A 335 -19.33 1.29 30.22
C ARG A 335 -19.07 2.67 29.62
N VAL A 336 -18.45 3.57 30.39
CA VAL A 336 -18.07 4.90 29.88
C VAL A 336 -17.04 4.76 28.76
N VAL A 337 -16.02 3.93 28.93
CA VAL A 337 -15.03 3.71 27.85
C VAL A 337 -15.64 3.06 26.62
N LEU A 338 -16.56 2.11 26.79
CA LEU A 338 -17.29 1.51 25.67
C LEU A 338 -18.04 2.58 24.87
N VAL A 339 -18.82 3.44 25.55
CA VAL A 339 -19.55 4.53 24.87
C VAL A 339 -18.60 5.51 24.19
N VAL A 340 -17.50 5.87 24.84
CA VAL A 340 -16.48 6.76 24.25
C VAL A 340 -15.83 6.11 23.02
N GLY A 341 -15.50 4.82 23.07
CA GLY A 341 -14.95 4.07 21.94
C GLY A 341 -15.91 4.02 20.76
N LEU A 342 -17.18 3.67 21.00
CA LEU A 342 -18.22 3.66 19.97
C LEU A 342 -18.45 5.07 19.38
N ALA A 343 -18.52 6.10 20.23
CA ALA A 343 -18.65 7.48 19.77
C ALA A 343 -17.45 7.93 18.93
N TRP A 344 -16.23 7.54 19.32
CA TRP A 344 -15.03 7.80 18.54
C TRP A 344 -15.14 7.21 17.14
N VAL A 345 -15.45 5.91 17.02
CA VAL A 345 -15.61 5.24 15.72
C VAL A 345 -16.64 5.97 14.86
N LEU A 346 -17.81 6.27 15.41
CA LEU A 346 -18.88 6.99 14.72
C LEU A 346 -18.40 8.36 14.21
N PHE A 347 -17.73 9.14 15.06
CA PHE A 347 -17.25 10.47 14.70
C PHE A 347 -16.12 10.46 13.67
N THR A 348 -15.34 9.39 13.59
CA THR A 348 -14.29 9.26 12.57
C THR A 348 -14.80 8.72 11.24
N ILE A 349 -15.87 7.94 11.24
CA ILE A 349 -16.47 7.38 10.02
C ILE A 349 -17.44 8.37 9.36
N ALA A 350 -18.24 9.10 10.14
CA ALA A 350 -19.24 9.98 9.57
C ALA A 350 -18.67 11.02 8.57
N PRO A 351 -17.51 11.67 8.81
CA PRO A 351 -16.90 12.55 7.82
C PRO A 351 -16.42 11.84 6.54
N VAL A 352 -16.02 10.57 6.63
CA VAL A 352 -15.61 9.74 5.48
C VAL A 352 -16.83 9.47 4.59
N VAL A 353 -17.92 9.00 5.18
CA VAL A 353 -19.19 8.76 4.49
C VAL A 353 -19.76 10.05 3.90
N ALA A 354 -19.70 11.15 4.66
CA ALA A 354 -20.10 12.46 4.16
C ALA A 354 -19.29 12.90 2.93
N ALA A 355 -18.02 12.48 2.83
CA ALA A 355 -17.15 12.72 1.67
C ALA A 355 -17.39 11.73 0.52
N ASN A 356 -18.48 10.95 0.53
CA ASN A 356 -18.82 9.96 -0.48
C ASN A 356 -17.75 8.86 -0.59
N ARG A 357 -17.24 8.41 0.56
CA ARG A 357 -16.25 7.34 0.72
C ARG A 357 -16.77 6.32 1.72
N SER A 358 -16.34 5.08 1.56
CA SER A 358 -16.75 3.93 2.37
C SER A 358 -15.53 3.23 2.98
N VAL A 359 -15.76 2.45 4.02
CA VAL A 359 -14.79 1.50 4.55
C VAL A 359 -14.87 0.22 3.73
N GLU A 360 -13.82 -0.11 2.99
CA GLU A 360 -13.78 -1.37 2.23
C GLU A 360 -12.42 -2.02 2.43
N PHE A 361 -12.39 -3.34 2.57
CA PHE A 361 -11.14 -4.10 2.74
C PHE A 361 -10.49 -4.48 1.40
N GLU A 362 -10.70 -3.65 0.39
CA GLU A 362 -10.21 -3.78 -0.98
C GLU A 362 -9.74 -2.39 -1.48
N ASN A 363 -8.96 -2.35 -2.56
CA ASN A 363 -8.58 -1.12 -3.28
C ASN A 363 -8.04 0.03 -2.40
N THR A 364 -7.33 -0.29 -1.31
CA THR A 364 -6.74 0.68 -0.35
C THR A 364 -7.73 1.49 0.50
N PHE A 365 -9.04 1.21 0.43
CA PHE A 365 -10.08 1.91 1.21
C PHE A 365 -10.07 1.56 2.70
N ASP A 366 -9.35 0.51 3.08
CA ASP A 366 -9.10 0.10 4.47
C ASP A 366 -8.41 1.22 5.27
N ARG A 367 -7.77 2.17 4.59
CA ARG A 367 -7.22 3.41 5.17
C ARG A 367 -8.19 4.20 6.02
N TYR A 368 -9.49 4.17 5.71
CA TYR A 368 -10.49 4.94 6.45
C TYR A 368 -10.76 4.37 7.85
N THR A 369 -10.36 3.11 8.10
CA THR A 369 -10.41 2.55 9.45
C THR A 369 -9.32 3.12 10.37
N LEU A 370 -8.29 3.77 9.83
CA LEU A 370 -7.09 4.15 10.58
C LEU A 370 -7.39 5.11 11.75
N ALA A 371 -8.22 6.13 11.51
CA ALA A 371 -8.63 7.08 12.55
C ALA A 371 -9.63 6.48 13.55
N ALA A 372 -10.40 5.47 13.10
CA ALA A 372 -11.37 4.75 13.91
C ALA A 372 -10.73 3.65 14.79
N ALA A 373 -9.60 3.08 14.38
CA ALA A 373 -8.93 1.96 15.05
C ALA A 373 -8.71 2.17 16.56
N PRO A 374 -8.27 3.34 17.07
CA PRO A 374 -8.18 3.59 18.51
C PRO A 374 -9.53 3.42 19.22
N GLY A 375 -10.60 3.96 18.64
CA GLY A 375 -11.97 3.83 19.14
C GLY A 375 -12.48 2.39 19.12
N VAL A 376 -12.22 1.67 18.02
CA VAL A 376 -12.56 0.24 17.86
C VAL A 376 -11.94 -0.58 18.98
N VAL A 377 -10.65 -0.39 19.23
CA VAL A 377 -9.94 -1.16 20.26
C VAL A 377 -10.39 -0.79 21.67
N LEU A 378 -10.66 0.50 21.96
CA LEU A 378 -11.23 0.90 23.26
C LEU A 378 -12.60 0.24 23.50
N ALA A 379 -13.48 0.27 22.49
CA ALA A 379 -14.79 -0.34 22.55
C ALA A 379 -14.68 -1.86 22.75
N LEU A 380 -13.82 -2.53 21.99
CA LEU A 380 -13.60 -3.98 22.08
C LEU A 380 -13.07 -4.38 23.47
N VAL A 381 -12.00 -3.75 23.95
CA VAL A 381 -11.41 -4.07 25.26
C VAL A 381 -12.41 -3.84 26.39
N ALA A 382 -13.21 -2.77 26.32
CA ALA A 382 -14.24 -2.47 27.31
C ALA A 382 -15.41 -3.47 27.25
N ALA A 383 -15.93 -3.78 26.06
CA ALA A 383 -17.03 -4.72 25.86
C ALA A 383 -16.67 -6.13 26.33
N VAL A 384 -15.51 -6.64 25.90
CA VAL A 384 -15.00 -7.95 26.31
C VAL A 384 -14.82 -8.02 27.81
N SER A 385 -14.26 -6.97 28.42
CA SER A 385 -14.10 -6.92 29.88
C SER A 385 -15.44 -6.93 30.61
N LEU A 386 -16.50 -6.30 30.06
CA LEU A 386 -17.83 -6.25 30.68
C LEU A 386 -18.61 -7.58 30.61
N VAL A 387 -18.39 -8.35 29.55
CA VAL A 387 -19.22 -9.53 29.22
C VAL A 387 -18.51 -10.85 29.56
N MET A 388 -17.20 -10.92 29.38
CA MET A 388 -16.43 -12.18 29.50
C MET A 388 -15.70 -12.28 30.84
N ASP A 389 -15.51 -13.52 31.31
CA ASP A 389 -14.65 -13.76 32.46
C ASP A 389 -13.16 -13.53 32.12
N SER A 390 -12.31 -13.48 33.17
CA SER A 390 -10.88 -13.19 33.02
C SER A 390 -10.08 -14.21 32.19
N ARG A 391 -10.55 -15.46 32.06
CA ARG A 391 -9.88 -16.50 31.27
C ARG A 391 -10.27 -16.37 29.81
N ALA A 392 -11.56 -16.28 29.52
CA ALA A 392 -12.08 -16.12 28.17
C ALA A 392 -11.61 -14.80 27.54
N ASN A 393 -11.60 -13.71 28.32
CA ASN A 393 -11.06 -12.41 27.91
C ASN A 393 -9.57 -12.51 27.49
N ARG A 394 -8.76 -13.19 28.32
CA ARG A 394 -7.33 -13.42 28.03
C ARG A 394 -7.12 -14.23 26.77
N LEU A 395 -7.89 -15.31 26.60
CA LEU A 395 -7.81 -16.16 25.40
C LEU A 395 -8.21 -15.38 24.15
N LEU A 396 -9.25 -14.55 24.24
CA LEU A 396 -9.66 -13.71 23.11
C LEU A 396 -8.57 -12.71 22.72
N PHE A 397 -7.94 -12.00 23.67
CA PHE A 397 -6.85 -11.08 23.33
C PHE A 397 -5.62 -11.77 22.75
N VAL A 398 -5.31 -12.98 23.20
CA VAL A 398 -4.25 -13.82 22.62
C VAL A 398 -4.63 -14.24 21.20
N ALA A 399 -5.87 -14.67 20.97
CA ALA A 399 -6.36 -15.07 19.67
C ALA A 399 -6.38 -13.89 18.68
N LEU A 400 -6.83 -12.71 19.11
CA LEU A 400 -6.83 -11.50 18.29
C LEU A 400 -5.41 -11.08 17.91
N ALA A 401 -4.46 -11.12 18.85
CA ALA A 401 -3.05 -10.84 18.53
C ALA A 401 -2.47 -11.84 17.53
N ALA A 402 -2.83 -13.12 17.65
CA ALA A 402 -2.40 -14.17 16.72
C ALA A 402 -3.00 -13.99 15.32
N VAL A 403 -4.31 -13.77 15.23
CA VAL A 403 -5.04 -13.50 13.98
C VAL A 403 -4.46 -12.26 13.30
N SER A 404 -4.32 -11.15 14.03
CA SER A 404 -3.73 -9.92 13.52
C SER A 404 -2.33 -10.14 12.94
N ALA A 405 -1.45 -10.84 13.67
CA ALA A 405 -0.09 -11.10 13.21
C ALA A 405 -0.07 -11.99 11.97
N MET A 406 -0.95 -12.99 11.90
CA MET A 406 -1.12 -13.85 10.72
C MET A 406 -1.60 -13.06 9.50
N THR A 407 -2.61 -12.18 9.66
CA THR A 407 -3.08 -11.28 8.59
C THR A 407 -1.96 -10.39 8.07
N HIS A 408 -1.24 -9.71 8.97
CA HIS A 408 -0.15 -8.80 8.59
C HIS A 408 1.02 -9.52 7.92
N TYR A 409 1.34 -10.74 8.36
CA TYR A 409 2.37 -11.56 7.71
C TYR A 409 1.97 -11.96 6.29
N ASN A 410 0.75 -12.47 6.09
CA ASN A 410 0.27 -12.85 4.76
C ASN A 410 0.19 -11.63 3.82
N ASN A 411 -0.25 -10.49 4.33
CA ASN A 411 -0.22 -9.23 3.60
C ASN A 411 1.22 -8.83 3.21
N ALA A 412 2.19 -8.96 4.12
CA ALA A 412 3.59 -8.66 3.81
C ALA A 412 4.18 -9.61 2.75
N VAL A 413 3.78 -10.89 2.74
CA VAL A 413 4.19 -11.84 1.68
C VAL A 413 3.60 -11.43 0.33
N TYR A 414 2.33 -11.03 0.29
CA TYR A 414 1.71 -10.51 -0.94
C TYR A 414 2.50 -9.33 -1.52
N PHE A 415 2.80 -8.32 -0.70
CA PHE A 415 3.57 -7.16 -1.15
C PHE A 415 5.01 -7.52 -1.54
N GLN A 416 5.65 -8.47 -0.84
CA GLN A 416 6.97 -8.97 -1.20
C GLN A 416 6.97 -9.64 -2.59
N GLN A 417 5.97 -10.47 -2.90
CA GLN A 417 5.82 -11.09 -4.22
C GLN A 417 5.48 -10.06 -5.31
N PHE A 418 4.64 -9.07 -4.99
CA PHE A 418 4.33 -7.98 -5.90
C PHE A 418 5.58 -7.15 -6.22
N TRP A 419 6.40 -6.85 -5.21
CA TRP A 419 7.66 -6.15 -5.42
C TRP A 419 8.62 -6.93 -6.30
N GLU A 420 8.71 -8.25 -6.10
CA GLU A 420 9.53 -9.10 -6.95
C GLU A 420 9.04 -9.11 -8.41
N ALA A 421 7.72 -9.16 -8.65
CA ALA A 421 7.16 -9.04 -10.00
C ALA A 421 7.51 -7.70 -10.65
N GLN A 422 7.40 -6.58 -9.93
CA GLN A 422 7.81 -5.27 -10.42
C GLN A 422 9.31 -5.22 -10.73
N ARG A 423 10.16 -5.74 -9.84
CA ARG A 423 11.62 -5.83 -10.06
C ARG A 423 11.95 -6.64 -11.30
N GLN A 424 11.28 -7.78 -11.50
CA GLN A 424 11.48 -8.63 -12.67
C GLN A 424 11.13 -7.90 -13.96
N VAL A 425 10.03 -7.13 -14.00
CA VAL A 425 9.69 -6.30 -15.16
C VAL A 425 10.82 -5.33 -15.47
N TRP A 426 11.26 -4.53 -14.50
CA TRP A 426 12.21 -3.45 -14.78
C TRP A 426 13.64 -3.94 -15.07
N TRP A 427 14.12 -4.99 -14.39
CA TRP A 427 15.42 -5.58 -14.69
C TRP A 427 15.44 -6.28 -16.06
N GLN A 428 14.40 -7.05 -16.38
CA GLN A 428 14.33 -7.70 -17.69
C GLN A 428 14.14 -6.70 -18.82
N LEU A 429 13.36 -5.64 -18.60
CA LEU A 429 13.18 -4.59 -19.58
C LEU A 429 14.51 -3.88 -19.87
N ALA A 430 15.32 -3.59 -18.84
CA ALA A 430 16.62 -2.96 -19.03
C ALA A 430 17.62 -3.84 -19.81
N TRP A 431 17.54 -5.16 -19.67
CA TRP A 431 18.31 -6.09 -20.51
C TRP A 431 17.81 -6.12 -21.96
N ARG A 432 16.49 -6.01 -22.15
CA ARG A 432 15.80 -6.12 -23.43
C ARG A 432 15.80 -4.84 -24.27
N ALA A 433 15.74 -3.69 -23.62
CA ALA A 433 15.52 -2.39 -24.23
C ALA A 433 16.52 -1.37 -23.66
N PRO A 434 17.65 -1.11 -24.34
CA PRO A 434 18.70 -0.22 -23.83
C PRO A 434 18.23 1.22 -23.55
N ASP A 435 17.40 1.75 -24.46
CA ASP A 435 16.73 3.04 -24.33
C ASP A 435 15.44 3.07 -25.19
N PHE A 436 14.60 4.08 -25.00
CA PHE A 436 13.37 4.33 -25.76
C PHE A 436 13.44 5.68 -26.49
N GLN A 437 12.69 5.80 -27.58
CA GLN A 437 12.37 7.10 -28.18
C GLN A 437 11.53 7.93 -27.20
N ASP A 438 11.75 9.25 -27.17
CA ASP A 438 10.93 10.16 -26.36
C ASP A 438 9.46 10.12 -26.84
N HIS A 439 8.53 10.33 -25.92
CA HIS A 439 7.08 10.23 -26.11
C HIS A 439 6.55 8.83 -26.43
N SER A 440 7.35 7.79 -26.15
CA SER A 440 6.85 6.40 -26.11
C SER A 440 5.85 6.23 -24.96
N VAL A 441 4.77 5.49 -25.22
CA VAL A 441 3.79 5.07 -24.22
C VAL A 441 4.08 3.62 -23.87
N LEU A 442 4.37 3.35 -22.60
CA LEU A 442 4.62 2.00 -22.11
C LEU A 442 3.37 1.42 -21.45
N THR A 443 3.08 0.14 -21.69
CA THR A 443 2.08 -0.59 -20.90
C THR A 443 2.63 -1.92 -20.45
N ALA A 444 2.48 -2.23 -19.16
CA ALA A 444 2.90 -3.49 -18.56
C ALA A 444 1.72 -4.19 -17.92
N LEU A 445 1.53 -5.46 -18.27
CA LEU A 445 0.58 -6.34 -17.61
C LEU A 445 1.32 -7.39 -16.78
N LEU A 446 1.28 -7.21 -15.46
CA LEU A 446 1.81 -8.16 -14.46
C LEU A 446 0.83 -9.32 -14.22
N PRO A 447 1.22 -10.38 -13.49
CA PRO A 447 0.31 -11.49 -13.17
C PRO A 447 -0.99 -11.00 -12.49
N LYS A 448 -2.07 -11.78 -12.63
CA LYS A 448 -3.43 -11.37 -12.25
C LYS A 448 -3.58 -10.86 -10.81
N ASP A 449 -2.81 -11.40 -9.87
CA ASP A 449 -2.87 -11.02 -8.46
C ASP A 449 -2.07 -9.75 -8.14
N TYR A 450 -1.23 -9.28 -9.07
CA TYR A 450 -0.26 -8.19 -8.89
C TYR A 450 -0.42 -7.11 -9.97
N ARG A 451 -1.65 -6.84 -10.41
CA ARG A 451 -1.92 -5.82 -11.42
C ARG A 451 -1.57 -4.43 -10.91
N LEU A 452 -1.01 -3.62 -11.81
CA LEU A 452 -0.82 -2.19 -11.58
C LEU A 452 -2.18 -1.48 -11.64
N ALA A 453 -2.41 -0.56 -10.73
CA ALA A 453 -3.67 0.17 -10.62
C ALA A 453 -3.61 1.51 -11.38
N GLU A 454 -2.44 2.15 -11.40
CA GLU A 454 -2.29 3.54 -11.82
C GLU A 454 -1.09 3.74 -12.73
N SER A 455 -1.21 4.68 -13.69
CA SER A 455 -0.20 4.88 -14.73
C SER A 455 1.20 5.23 -14.23
N TYR A 456 1.30 5.88 -13.07
CA TYR A 456 2.58 6.27 -12.48
C TYR A 456 3.40 5.09 -11.97
N GLU A 457 2.77 3.92 -11.80
CA GLU A 457 3.47 2.66 -11.51
C GLU A 457 4.25 2.16 -12.74
N ILE A 458 4.01 2.75 -13.92
CA ILE A 458 4.74 2.47 -15.17
C ILE A 458 5.66 3.64 -15.51
N TRP A 459 5.12 4.85 -15.66
CA TRP A 459 5.96 5.98 -16.10
C TRP A 459 6.95 6.45 -15.03
N GLY A 460 6.65 6.28 -13.74
CA GLY A 460 7.55 6.64 -12.64
C GLY A 460 8.88 5.88 -12.72
N PRO A 461 8.87 4.54 -12.57
CA PRO A 461 10.08 3.73 -12.74
C PRO A 461 10.71 3.85 -14.13
N ALA A 462 9.93 3.94 -15.22
CA ALA A 462 10.50 4.11 -16.56
C ALA A 462 11.37 5.38 -16.67
N ASN A 463 10.91 6.52 -16.15
CA ASN A 463 11.71 7.75 -16.21
C ASN A 463 12.84 7.77 -15.18
N ILE A 464 12.73 7.08 -14.04
CA ILE A 464 13.87 6.88 -13.12
C ILE A 464 15.01 6.15 -13.84
N ILE A 465 14.68 5.14 -14.66
CA ILE A 465 15.67 4.31 -15.36
C ILE A 465 16.21 5.01 -16.60
N TYR A 466 15.32 5.47 -17.48
CA TYR A 466 15.72 5.93 -18.82
C TYR A 466 15.91 7.45 -18.93
N ARG A 467 15.37 8.25 -18.00
CA ARG A 467 15.46 9.72 -17.99
C ARG A 467 15.87 10.27 -16.62
N PRO A 468 16.96 9.76 -16.01
CA PRO A 468 17.38 10.15 -14.66
C PRO A 468 17.78 11.62 -14.55
N GLU A 469 18.13 12.27 -15.66
CA GLU A 469 18.48 13.70 -15.72
C GLU A 469 17.29 14.62 -15.41
N GLY A 470 16.07 14.07 -15.41
CA GLY A 470 14.84 14.81 -15.13
C GLY A 470 14.38 15.69 -16.28
N GLY A 471 13.78 16.83 -15.95
CA GLY A 471 13.04 17.64 -16.91
C GLY A 471 11.64 17.09 -17.19
N GLU A 472 11.02 17.51 -18.30
CA GLU A 472 9.66 17.10 -18.70
C GLU A 472 9.51 15.57 -18.74
N LEU A 473 8.30 15.07 -18.45
CA LEU A 473 8.00 13.64 -18.51
C LEU A 473 8.06 13.17 -19.97
N LYS A 474 9.13 12.48 -20.35
CA LYS A 474 9.38 12.05 -21.74
C LYS A 474 8.81 10.67 -22.04
N LEU A 475 8.88 9.74 -21.09
CA LEU A 475 8.23 8.43 -21.23
C LEU A 475 6.91 8.46 -20.48
N THR A 476 5.81 8.17 -21.16
CA THR A 476 4.51 8.03 -20.50
C THR A 476 4.16 6.54 -20.38
N GLY A 477 3.13 6.25 -19.61
CA GLY A 477 2.68 4.89 -19.44
C GLY A 477 1.22 4.87 -19.04
N GLU A 478 0.57 3.75 -19.30
CA GLU A 478 -0.82 3.55 -18.91
C GLU A 478 -1.07 2.07 -18.60
N VAL A 479 -1.89 1.82 -17.58
CA VAL A 479 -2.23 0.45 -17.18
C VAL A 479 -3.16 -0.17 -18.23
N LEU A 480 -2.99 -1.46 -18.51
CA LEU A 480 -3.87 -2.20 -19.39
C LEU A 480 -5.04 -2.76 -18.57
N ASN A 481 -6.24 -2.21 -18.77
CA ASN A 481 -7.47 -2.62 -18.12
C ASN A 481 -8.69 -2.43 -19.04
N GLN A 482 -9.89 -2.65 -18.51
CA GLN A 482 -11.13 -2.52 -19.27
C GLN A 482 -11.34 -1.12 -19.87
N GLU A 483 -10.96 -0.06 -19.16
CA GLU A 483 -11.16 1.34 -19.58
C GLU A 483 -10.14 1.77 -20.64
N THR A 484 -8.91 1.26 -20.56
CA THR A 484 -7.79 1.66 -21.41
C THR A 484 -7.60 0.77 -22.64
N LEU A 485 -8.19 -0.43 -22.66
CA LEU A 485 -8.10 -1.37 -23.78
C LEU A 485 -8.59 -0.76 -25.11
N GLN A 486 -9.77 -0.15 -25.14
CA GLN A 486 -10.31 0.43 -26.38
C GLN A 486 -9.48 1.63 -26.90
N PRO A 487 -9.07 2.59 -26.05
CA PRO A 487 -8.10 3.61 -26.45
C PRO A 487 -6.81 3.04 -27.06
N MET A 488 -6.23 1.98 -26.46
CA MET A 488 -5.02 1.33 -27.00
C MET A 488 -5.28 0.66 -28.34
N LEU A 489 -6.39 -0.06 -28.49
CA LEU A 489 -6.78 -0.72 -29.74
C LEU A 489 -7.05 0.26 -30.89
N SER A 490 -7.51 1.48 -30.57
CA SER A 490 -7.83 2.52 -31.55
C SER A 490 -6.67 3.48 -31.83
N ALA A 491 -5.50 3.29 -31.20
CA ALA A 491 -4.38 4.21 -31.26
C ALA A 491 -4.77 5.66 -30.89
N PHE A 492 -5.67 5.79 -29.91
CA PHE A 492 -6.20 7.08 -29.49
C PHE A 492 -5.12 7.92 -28.80
N SER A 493 -5.22 9.25 -28.94
CA SER A 493 -4.30 10.19 -28.31
C SER A 493 -5.05 11.21 -27.46
N PHE A 494 -4.61 11.42 -26.22
CA PHE A 494 -5.19 12.41 -25.31
C PHE A 494 -4.18 12.96 -24.31
N GLY A 495 -4.44 14.18 -23.84
CA GLY A 495 -3.69 14.84 -22.77
C GLY A 495 -4.33 14.60 -21.41
N ARG A 496 -3.49 14.39 -20.39
CA ARG A 496 -3.87 14.31 -18.98
C ARG A 496 -2.89 15.13 -18.15
N THR A 497 -3.34 15.66 -17.02
CA THR A 497 -2.45 16.27 -16.04
C THR A 497 -2.59 15.55 -14.71
N PHE A 498 -1.49 14.97 -14.22
CA PHE A 498 -1.43 14.38 -12.89
C PHE A 498 -0.63 15.29 -11.96
N ARG A 499 -1.24 15.88 -10.93
CA ARG A 499 -0.53 16.69 -9.91
C ARG A 499 0.47 17.70 -10.52
N ARG A 500 -0.03 18.52 -11.47
CA ARG A 500 0.74 19.52 -12.25
C ARG A 500 1.80 18.95 -13.21
N ILE A 501 1.78 17.64 -13.46
CA ILE A 501 2.63 16.99 -14.45
C ILE A 501 1.76 16.76 -15.70
N PRO A 502 1.95 17.57 -16.76
CA PRO A 502 1.30 17.32 -18.03
C PRO A 502 1.86 16.04 -18.64
N MET A 503 0.99 15.24 -19.24
CA MET A 503 1.35 14.04 -20.00
C MET A 503 0.44 13.93 -21.21
N THR A 504 1.02 13.54 -22.34
CA THR A 504 0.28 13.18 -23.55
C THR A 504 0.45 11.68 -23.76
N LEU A 505 -0.67 10.97 -23.79
CA LEU A 505 -0.74 9.56 -24.07
C LEU A 505 -1.14 9.41 -25.53
N ASP A 506 -0.17 9.03 -26.38
CA ASP A 506 -0.41 8.73 -27.79
C ASP A 506 -0.21 7.23 -28.03
N PHE A 507 -1.31 6.47 -28.07
CA PHE A 507 -1.24 5.03 -28.24
C PHE A 507 -0.79 4.59 -29.64
N SER A 508 -0.52 5.51 -30.58
CA SER A 508 0.22 5.18 -31.80
C SER A 508 1.71 4.93 -31.54
N ASN A 509 2.23 5.33 -30.38
CA ASN A 509 3.60 5.09 -29.91
C ASN A 509 3.63 4.09 -28.73
N LEU A 510 2.80 3.05 -28.79
CA LEU A 510 2.62 2.08 -27.70
C LEU A 510 3.66 0.96 -27.75
N VAL A 511 4.30 0.66 -26.62
CA VAL A 511 5.06 -0.58 -26.38
C VAL A 511 4.32 -1.43 -25.37
N VAL A 512 3.93 -2.64 -25.78
CA VAL A 512 3.20 -3.60 -24.94
C VAL A 512 4.18 -4.60 -24.36
N MET A 513 4.14 -4.76 -23.04
CA MET A 513 4.89 -5.78 -22.32
C MET A 513 3.99 -6.55 -21.34
N SER A 514 4.31 -7.82 -21.10
CA SER A 514 3.65 -8.63 -20.09
C SER A 514 4.63 -9.52 -19.34
N LEU A 515 4.39 -9.69 -18.05
CA LEU A 515 5.01 -10.74 -17.25
C LEU A 515 3.92 -11.78 -16.94
N PRO A 516 3.88 -12.93 -17.63
CA PRO A 516 2.80 -13.92 -17.46
C PRO A 516 2.74 -14.52 -16.05
N GLY A 517 3.89 -14.63 -15.38
CA GLY A 517 4.02 -15.25 -14.05
C GLY A 517 4.60 -16.66 -14.10
N GLU A 518 4.60 -17.36 -12.97
CA GLU A 518 5.03 -18.77 -12.84
C GLU A 518 6.46 -19.07 -13.33
N GLY A 519 7.34 -18.07 -13.31
CA GLY A 519 8.74 -18.20 -13.76
C GLY A 519 8.96 -17.93 -15.24
N ALA A 520 7.93 -17.56 -16.00
CA ALA A 520 8.07 -17.00 -17.35
C ALA A 520 8.77 -15.63 -17.31
N CYS A 521 9.43 -15.30 -18.41
CA CYS A 521 10.15 -14.06 -18.59
C CYS A 521 9.20 -12.92 -19.02
N LEU A 522 9.71 -11.68 -18.97
CA LEU A 522 9.02 -10.51 -19.49
C LEU A 522 8.93 -10.61 -21.02
N HIS A 523 7.74 -10.62 -21.57
CA HIS A 523 7.54 -10.54 -23.01
C HIS A 523 7.39 -9.08 -23.43
N VAL A 524 8.17 -8.66 -24.43
CA VAL A 524 8.03 -7.37 -25.12
C VAL A 524 7.60 -7.68 -26.55
N PHE A 525 6.38 -7.30 -26.90
CA PHE A 525 5.75 -7.76 -28.14
C PHE A 525 6.18 -6.94 -29.34
N ASP A 526 6.61 -7.59 -30.41
CA ASP A 526 6.64 -7.00 -31.74
C ASP A 526 5.24 -7.07 -32.36
N GLY A 527 4.60 -5.90 -32.52
CA GLY A 527 3.25 -5.85 -33.08
C GLY A 527 3.17 -6.29 -34.54
N SER A 528 4.30 -6.38 -35.26
CA SER A 528 4.38 -6.89 -36.64
C SER A 528 4.14 -8.39 -36.69
N TYR A 529 4.64 -9.15 -35.71
CA TYR A 529 4.48 -10.60 -35.60
C TYR A 529 4.37 -11.00 -34.12
N PRO A 530 3.20 -10.78 -33.49
CA PRO A 530 3.08 -10.95 -32.04
C PRO A 530 3.11 -12.44 -31.68
N GLU A 531 4.23 -12.87 -31.11
CA GLU A 531 4.46 -14.22 -30.59
C GLU A 531 3.79 -14.36 -29.21
N VAL A 532 2.46 -14.51 -29.21
CA VAL A 532 1.66 -14.54 -27.98
C VAL A 532 1.49 -15.98 -27.47
N SER A 533 2.03 -16.25 -26.28
CA SER A 533 1.94 -17.55 -25.60
C SER A 533 0.51 -17.92 -25.19
N ASP A 534 0.24 -19.21 -24.94
CA ASP A 534 -1.02 -19.69 -24.34
C ASP A 534 -1.18 -19.30 -22.85
N ARG A 535 -0.09 -18.86 -22.21
CA ARG A 535 -0.08 -18.32 -20.83
C ARG A 535 -0.47 -16.85 -20.74
N GLU A 536 -0.50 -16.16 -21.88
CA GLU A 536 -0.80 -14.73 -21.92
C GLU A 536 -2.26 -14.42 -21.64
N ASP A 537 -2.47 -13.28 -20.99
CA ASP A 537 -3.79 -12.76 -20.70
C ASP A 537 -4.57 -12.42 -21.98
N ALA A 538 -5.90 -12.53 -21.93
CA ALA A 538 -6.77 -12.15 -23.04
C ALA A 538 -6.59 -10.68 -23.47
N TRP A 539 -6.28 -9.79 -22.53
CA TRP A 539 -6.00 -8.38 -22.86
C TRP A 539 -4.72 -8.23 -23.67
N ILE A 540 -3.67 -9.00 -23.35
CA ILE A 540 -2.42 -9.02 -24.13
C ILE A 540 -2.67 -9.55 -25.52
N ARG A 541 -3.40 -10.67 -25.66
CA ARG A 541 -3.77 -11.21 -26.99
C ARG A 541 -4.49 -10.18 -27.86
N ALA A 542 -5.33 -9.34 -27.26
CA ALA A 542 -6.04 -8.30 -27.98
C ALA A 542 -5.11 -7.16 -28.43
N VAL A 543 -4.18 -6.72 -27.57
CA VAL A 543 -3.40 -5.50 -27.80
C VAL A 543 -1.98 -5.72 -28.35
N ALA A 544 -1.42 -6.94 -28.29
CA ALA A 544 -0.02 -7.22 -28.65
C ALA A 544 0.32 -6.75 -30.08
N SER A 545 -0.62 -6.88 -31.02
CA SER A 545 -0.49 -6.40 -32.40
C SER A 545 -0.33 -4.88 -32.57
N ARG A 546 -0.64 -4.09 -31.53
CA ARG A 546 -0.47 -2.63 -31.51
C ARG A 546 0.91 -2.19 -31.01
N SER A 547 1.70 -3.10 -30.47
CA SER A 547 3.02 -2.80 -29.93
C SER A 547 4.01 -2.38 -31.02
N ARG A 548 4.84 -1.39 -30.73
CA ARG A 548 5.86 -0.85 -31.63
C ARG A 548 7.26 -0.97 -31.04
N VAL A 549 7.91 -2.08 -31.34
CA VAL A 549 9.29 -2.34 -30.87
C VAL A 549 10.33 -1.44 -31.53
N ASP A 550 10.02 -0.82 -32.66
CA ASP A 550 10.87 0.18 -33.33
C ASP A 550 11.11 1.43 -32.47
N LEU A 551 10.29 1.66 -31.44
CA LEU A 551 10.49 2.71 -30.44
C LEU A 551 11.64 2.40 -29.47
N ILE A 552 12.12 1.16 -29.42
CA ILE A 552 13.31 0.78 -28.65
C ILE A 552 14.56 1.20 -29.44
N ARG A 553 15.42 2.01 -28.81
CA ARG A 553 16.72 2.41 -29.36
C ARG A 553 17.76 1.34 -29.06
N THR A 554 17.89 0.38 -29.97
CA THR A 554 18.76 -0.80 -29.79
C THR A 554 20.24 -0.46 -29.71
N GLU A 555 20.69 0.59 -30.38
CA GLU A 555 22.11 1.02 -30.42
C GLU A 555 22.53 1.93 -29.26
N ALA A 556 21.61 2.24 -28.34
CA ALA A 556 21.92 3.07 -27.18
C ALA A 556 22.73 2.31 -26.13
N SER A 557 23.46 3.05 -25.28
CA SER A 557 24.03 2.47 -24.07
C SER A 557 22.91 2.04 -23.12
N ALA A 558 22.99 0.81 -22.60
CA ALA A 558 21.97 0.28 -21.70
C ALA A 558 21.86 1.12 -20.42
N ASN A 559 20.65 1.59 -20.14
CA ASN A 559 20.30 2.20 -18.87
C ASN A 559 19.94 1.09 -17.86
N LEU A 560 20.62 1.07 -16.72
CA LEU A 560 20.39 0.04 -15.69
C LEU A 560 19.52 0.60 -14.55
N PRO A 561 18.63 -0.21 -13.97
CA PRO A 561 17.86 0.18 -12.80
C PRO A 561 18.76 0.61 -11.63
N PRO A 562 18.50 1.76 -10.99
CA PRO A 562 19.26 2.19 -9.82
C PRO A 562 19.19 1.18 -8.68
N VAL A 563 20.36 0.71 -8.22
CA VAL A 563 20.46 -0.34 -7.19
C VAL A 563 19.85 0.09 -5.85
N GLU A 564 19.86 1.39 -5.54
CA GLU A 564 19.23 1.93 -4.32
C GLU A 564 17.71 1.72 -4.29
N ILE A 565 17.05 1.72 -5.47
CA ILE A 565 15.61 1.57 -5.61
C ILE A 565 15.24 0.11 -5.90
N PHE A 566 15.84 -0.48 -6.94
CA PHE A 566 15.45 -1.80 -7.47
C PHE A 566 16.26 -2.96 -6.89
N GLY A 567 17.18 -2.69 -5.96
CA GLY A 567 18.11 -3.68 -5.43
C GLY A 567 19.18 -4.08 -6.44
N PRO A 568 20.03 -5.06 -6.11
CA PRO A 568 21.07 -5.54 -7.02
C PRO A 568 20.48 -6.21 -8.26
N GLU A 569 21.26 -6.22 -9.34
CA GLU A 569 20.95 -6.96 -10.56
C GLU A 569 20.69 -8.44 -10.24
N PRO A 570 19.58 -9.03 -10.72
CA PRO A 570 19.31 -10.45 -10.56
C PRO A 570 20.37 -11.33 -11.23
N ALA A 571 20.52 -12.56 -10.75
CA ALA A 571 21.39 -13.53 -11.40
C ALA A 571 20.98 -13.78 -12.85
N HIS A 572 21.97 -13.92 -13.74
CA HIS A 572 21.76 -14.16 -15.18
C HIS A 572 21.29 -15.60 -15.44
N ASN A 573 20.00 -15.84 -15.19
CA ASN A 573 19.29 -17.08 -15.49
C ASN A 573 18.77 -17.05 -16.94
N TRP A 574 17.89 -18.00 -17.29
CA TRP A 574 17.30 -18.09 -18.63
C TRP A 574 16.75 -16.75 -19.16
N CYS A 575 16.04 -15.98 -18.33
CA CYS A 575 15.44 -14.72 -18.76
C CYS A 575 16.48 -13.70 -19.23
N TYR A 576 17.65 -13.65 -18.60
CA TYR A 576 18.73 -12.77 -19.08
C TYR A 576 19.11 -13.09 -20.53
N TYR A 577 19.34 -14.37 -20.84
CA TYR A 577 19.70 -14.80 -22.18
C TYR A 577 18.58 -14.58 -23.18
N TYR A 578 17.33 -14.87 -22.79
CA TYR A 578 16.16 -14.60 -23.61
C TYR A 578 16.04 -13.10 -23.95
N GLN A 579 16.14 -12.20 -22.96
CA GLN A 579 16.04 -10.76 -23.21
C GLN A 579 17.14 -10.25 -24.14
N LYS A 580 18.39 -10.68 -23.90
CA LYS A 580 19.54 -10.30 -24.74
C LYS A 580 19.45 -10.87 -26.15
N ALA A 581 18.98 -12.11 -26.31
CA ALA A 581 18.78 -12.73 -27.62
C ALA A 581 17.62 -12.10 -28.38
N SER A 582 16.54 -11.72 -27.70
CA SER A 582 15.41 -10.98 -28.30
C SER A 582 15.84 -9.59 -28.78
N LEU A 583 16.69 -8.88 -28.02
CA LEU A 583 17.34 -7.65 -28.48
C LEU A 583 18.25 -7.89 -29.70
N ALA A 584 19.11 -8.91 -29.65
CA ALA A 584 20.01 -9.24 -30.77
C ALA A 584 19.23 -9.61 -32.04
N ARG A 585 18.11 -10.34 -31.92
CA ARG A 585 17.17 -10.61 -33.01
C ARG A 585 16.60 -9.32 -33.60
N GLN A 586 16.20 -8.36 -32.77
CA GLN A 586 15.70 -7.06 -33.24
C GLN A 586 16.78 -6.25 -33.99
N GLN A 587 18.05 -6.44 -33.63
CA GLN A 587 19.20 -5.86 -34.33
C GLN A 587 19.65 -6.65 -35.57
N GLU A 588 18.99 -7.78 -35.87
CA GLU A 588 19.43 -8.77 -36.86
C GLU A 588 20.85 -9.30 -36.63
N ASN A 589 21.35 -9.23 -35.38
CA ASN A 589 22.64 -9.78 -34.96
C ASN A 589 22.48 -11.26 -34.57
N TRP A 590 22.34 -12.10 -35.59
CA TRP A 590 22.06 -13.53 -35.43
C TRP A 590 23.20 -14.28 -34.75
N GLU A 591 24.45 -13.88 -35.00
CA GLU A 591 25.65 -14.45 -34.37
C GLU A 591 25.61 -14.29 -32.85
N GLU A 592 25.24 -13.11 -32.37
CA GLU A 592 25.12 -12.86 -30.93
C GLU A 592 23.96 -13.65 -30.31
N ALA A 593 22.81 -13.72 -30.97
CA ALA A 593 21.68 -14.53 -30.50
C ALA A 593 22.06 -16.03 -30.40
N VAL A 594 22.79 -16.57 -31.38
CA VAL A 594 23.31 -17.95 -31.35
C VAL A 594 24.33 -18.14 -30.23
N ARG A 595 25.27 -17.20 -30.06
CA ARG A 595 26.26 -17.25 -28.97
C ARG A 595 25.59 -17.31 -27.59
N LEU A 596 24.57 -16.49 -27.38
CA LEU A 596 23.78 -16.47 -26.15
C LEU A 596 23.01 -17.77 -25.94
N GLY A 597 22.43 -18.34 -27.00
CA GLY A 597 21.70 -19.60 -26.95
C GLY A 597 22.58 -20.78 -26.56
N ASP A 598 23.77 -20.87 -27.16
CA ASP A 598 24.75 -21.91 -26.84
C ASP A 598 25.26 -21.78 -25.41
N GLU A 599 25.50 -20.56 -24.94
CA GLU A 599 25.91 -20.31 -23.55
C GLU A 599 24.81 -20.72 -22.56
N ALA A 600 23.56 -20.37 -22.83
CA ALA A 600 22.41 -20.77 -22.01
C ALA A 600 22.26 -22.30 -21.96
N ARG A 601 22.35 -22.97 -23.12
CA ARG A 601 22.30 -24.44 -23.23
C ARG A 601 23.44 -25.12 -22.49
N ALA A 602 24.67 -24.61 -22.60
CA ALA A 602 25.84 -25.13 -21.90
C ALA A 602 25.69 -25.03 -20.37
N LYS A 603 24.95 -24.01 -19.88
CA LYS A 603 24.60 -23.84 -18.46
C LYS A 603 23.37 -24.66 -18.03
N GLY A 604 22.75 -25.40 -18.94
CA GLY A 604 21.53 -26.17 -18.68
C GLY A 604 20.29 -25.31 -18.43
N LEU A 605 20.32 -24.03 -18.83
CA LEU A 605 19.20 -23.11 -18.70
C LEU A 605 18.15 -23.39 -19.77
N ARG A 606 16.87 -23.32 -19.39
CA ARG A 606 15.72 -23.59 -20.28
C ARG A 606 14.55 -22.67 -19.93
N PRO A 607 13.69 -22.38 -20.91
CA PRO A 607 12.48 -21.62 -20.67
C PRO A 607 11.45 -22.37 -19.86
N VAL A 608 10.63 -21.61 -19.16
CA VAL A 608 9.37 -22.09 -18.57
C VAL A 608 8.22 -21.89 -19.55
N ASP A 609 8.23 -20.80 -20.31
CA ASP A 609 7.32 -20.57 -21.44
C ASP A 609 8.02 -20.87 -22.77
N LEU A 610 7.51 -21.86 -23.49
CA LEU A 610 8.16 -22.35 -24.71
C LEU A 610 8.29 -21.27 -25.80
N VAL A 611 7.45 -20.24 -25.81
CA VAL A 611 7.58 -19.14 -26.79
C VAL A 611 8.90 -18.38 -26.66
N GLU A 612 9.54 -18.43 -25.49
CA GLU A 612 10.83 -17.78 -25.23
C GLU A 612 11.98 -18.42 -26.02
N TRP A 613 11.78 -19.60 -26.63
CA TRP A 613 12.74 -20.18 -27.56
C TRP A 613 12.81 -19.46 -28.91
N MET A 614 11.80 -18.68 -29.28
CA MET A 614 11.65 -18.13 -30.63
C MET A 614 12.84 -17.27 -31.11
N PRO A 615 13.47 -16.39 -30.28
CA PRO A 615 14.68 -15.67 -30.71
C PRO A 615 15.81 -16.59 -31.16
N PHE A 616 16.02 -17.69 -30.44
CA PHE A 616 17.06 -18.67 -30.76
C PHE A 616 16.70 -19.53 -31.96
N TYR A 617 15.42 -19.94 -32.08
CA TYR A 617 14.92 -20.67 -33.24
C TYR A 617 15.26 -19.96 -34.56
N PHE A 618 14.92 -18.68 -34.65
CA PHE A 618 15.21 -17.88 -35.84
C PHE A 618 16.72 -17.70 -36.05
N ALA A 619 17.48 -17.42 -34.98
CA ALA A 619 18.92 -17.22 -35.09
C ALA A 619 19.66 -18.48 -35.58
N TYR A 620 19.34 -19.66 -35.04
CA TYR A 620 19.93 -20.93 -35.50
C TYR A 620 19.57 -21.22 -36.96
N SER A 621 18.31 -21.00 -37.34
CA SER A 621 17.87 -21.21 -38.72
C SER A 621 18.56 -20.26 -39.71
N LYS A 622 18.68 -18.97 -39.37
CA LYS A 622 19.35 -17.95 -40.20
C LYS A 622 20.84 -18.24 -40.42
N LEU A 623 21.51 -18.84 -39.45
CA LEU A 623 22.92 -19.25 -39.57
C LEU A 623 23.10 -20.69 -40.10
N GLY A 624 22.04 -21.35 -40.55
CA GLY A 624 22.11 -22.70 -41.14
C GLY A 624 22.33 -23.82 -40.13
N ARG A 625 22.16 -23.57 -38.83
CA ARG A 625 22.22 -24.57 -37.76
C ARG A 625 20.88 -25.30 -37.62
N TYR A 626 20.48 -26.01 -38.68
CA TYR A 626 19.16 -26.62 -38.77
C TYR A 626 18.90 -27.70 -37.72
N ASP A 627 19.92 -28.45 -37.30
CA ASP A 627 19.75 -29.47 -36.25
C ASP A 627 19.32 -28.84 -34.91
N ASP A 628 19.92 -27.70 -34.54
CA ASP A 628 19.55 -26.97 -33.32
C ASP A 628 18.15 -26.34 -33.44
N ALA A 629 17.83 -25.76 -34.61
CA ALA A 629 16.51 -25.22 -34.89
C ALA A 629 15.42 -26.32 -34.84
N ASN A 630 15.72 -27.51 -35.36
CA ASN A 630 14.81 -28.66 -35.36
C ASN A 630 14.55 -29.19 -33.95
N GLN A 631 15.56 -29.20 -33.08
CA GLN A 631 15.36 -29.54 -31.67
C GLN A 631 14.39 -28.56 -30.99
N ILE A 632 14.56 -27.26 -31.23
CA ILE A 632 13.64 -26.24 -30.69
C ILE A 632 12.23 -26.40 -31.26
N SER A 633 12.10 -26.61 -32.57
CA SER A 633 10.82 -26.87 -33.23
C SER A 633 10.09 -28.08 -32.61
N ALA A 634 10.83 -29.15 -32.31
CA ALA A 634 10.28 -30.32 -31.62
C ALA A 634 9.78 -30.00 -30.21
N GLU A 635 10.49 -29.15 -29.45
CA GLU A 635 10.04 -28.69 -28.12
C GLU A 635 8.79 -27.81 -28.23
N LEU A 636 8.76 -26.84 -29.15
CA LEU A 636 7.60 -25.97 -29.37
C LEU A 636 6.34 -26.76 -29.71
N ARG A 637 6.47 -27.83 -30.52
CA ARG A 637 5.39 -28.75 -30.90
C ARG A 637 4.81 -29.59 -29.76
N LEU A 638 5.46 -29.61 -28.59
CA LEU A 638 4.88 -30.21 -27.39
C LEU A 638 3.65 -29.42 -26.90
N ASN A 639 3.53 -28.14 -27.28
CA ASN A 639 2.36 -27.31 -27.02
C ASN A 639 1.61 -27.00 -28.33
N GLN A 640 0.57 -27.78 -28.61
CA GLN A 640 -0.25 -27.62 -29.82
C GLN A 640 -0.92 -26.24 -29.89
N ASN A 641 -1.47 -25.73 -28.78
CA ASN A 641 -2.13 -24.42 -28.75
C ASN A 641 -1.17 -23.29 -29.13
N LEU A 642 0.08 -23.35 -28.64
CA LEU A 642 1.12 -22.39 -28.97
C LEU A 642 1.44 -22.45 -30.47
N ILE A 643 1.73 -23.63 -31.00
CA ILE A 643 2.07 -23.78 -32.43
C ILE A 643 0.93 -23.32 -33.33
N GLU A 644 -0.30 -23.73 -33.06
CA GLU A 644 -1.47 -23.30 -33.85
C GLU A 644 -1.62 -21.78 -33.85
N SER A 645 -1.46 -21.14 -32.68
CA SER A 645 -1.49 -19.69 -32.52
C SER A 645 -0.39 -18.99 -33.34
N LEU A 646 0.86 -19.43 -33.18
CA LEU A 646 2.02 -18.87 -33.89
C LEU A 646 1.88 -19.03 -35.41
N CYS A 647 1.53 -20.23 -35.87
CA CYS A 647 1.39 -20.52 -37.29
C CYS A 647 0.23 -19.75 -37.92
N ALA A 648 -0.91 -19.65 -37.23
CA ALA A 648 -2.02 -18.82 -37.68
C ALA A 648 -1.62 -17.34 -37.82
N GLU A 649 -0.73 -16.84 -36.97
CA GLU A 649 -0.27 -15.45 -37.07
C GLU A 649 0.78 -15.24 -38.16
N TYR A 650 1.70 -16.19 -38.34
CA TYR A 650 2.65 -16.16 -39.45
C TYR A 650 1.96 -16.29 -40.81
N THR A 651 0.96 -17.16 -40.96
CA THR A 651 0.19 -17.24 -42.21
C THR A 651 -0.54 -15.94 -42.54
N ARG A 652 -1.01 -15.20 -41.52
CA ARG A 652 -1.72 -13.92 -41.71
C ARG A 652 -0.82 -12.78 -42.17
N ARG A 653 0.48 -12.83 -41.86
CA ARG A 653 1.36 -11.66 -41.95
C ARG A 653 2.59 -11.79 -42.84
N ASP A 654 2.71 -12.92 -43.55
CA ASP A 654 3.81 -13.23 -44.49
C ASP A 654 5.21 -12.90 -43.92
N PRO A 655 5.71 -13.68 -42.96
CA PRO A 655 6.94 -13.40 -42.25
C PRO A 655 8.17 -13.44 -43.17
N PRO A 656 9.22 -12.67 -42.86
CA PRO A 656 10.41 -12.53 -43.71
C PRO A 656 11.26 -13.80 -43.84
N ASP A 657 10.95 -14.88 -43.10
CA ASP A 657 11.72 -16.11 -43.07
C ASP A 657 10.88 -17.35 -43.38
N GLY A 658 10.45 -17.47 -44.64
CA GLY A 658 9.57 -18.54 -45.11
C GLY A 658 10.13 -19.97 -44.96
N TYR A 659 11.43 -20.16 -44.76
CA TYR A 659 11.98 -21.49 -44.42
C TYR A 659 11.68 -21.86 -42.97
N SER A 660 12.04 -20.98 -42.03
CA SER A 660 11.79 -21.17 -40.59
C SER A 660 10.31 -21.35 -40.29
N VAL A 661 9.44 -20.63 -40.98
CA VAL A 661 8.00 -20.72 -40.75
C VAL A 661 7.44 -22.04 -41.29
N ARG A 662 7.84 -22.49 -42.48
CA ARG A 662 7.47 -23.81 -43.00
C ARG A 662 7.98 -24.93 -42.12
N ASN A 663 9.25 -24.89 -41.71
CA ASN A 663 9.84 -25.90 -40.84
C ASN A 663 9.17 -25.97 -39.45
N LEU A 664 8.59 -24.88 -38.96
CA LEU A 664 7.85 -24.88 -37.69
C LEU A 664 6.42 -25.39 -37.88
N CYS A 665 5.73 -24.88 -38.91
CA CYS A 665 4.28 -25.00 -39.10
C CYS A 665 3.81 -26.15 -39.97
N GLU A 666 4.66 -26.69 -40.85
CA GLU A 666 4.34 -27.88 -41.64
C GLU A 666 4.67 -29.13 -40.82
N PRO A 667 3.77 -30.14 -40.75
CA PRO A 667 4.08 -31.39 -40.08
C PRO A 667 5.28 -32.07 -40.78
N ASN A 668 6.22 -32.61 -40.00
CA ASN A 668 7.29 -33.44 -40.55
C ASN A 668 6.64 -34.64 -41.26
N GLU A 669 6.77 -34.74 -42.59
CA GLU A 669 6.43 -35.95 -43.34
C GLU A 669 7.35 -37.13 -42.99
#